data_AF-A0A3B4YZ32-F1
#
_entry.id   AF-A0A3B4YZ32-F1
#
_cell.length_a   1.000
_cell.length_b   1.000
_cell.length_c   1.000
_cell.angle_alpha   90.00
_cell.angle_beta   90.00
_cell.angle_gamma   90.00
#
_symmetry.space_group_name_H-M   'P 1'
#
loop_
_entity.id
_entity.type
_entity.pdbx_description
1 polymer ?
#
loop_
_entity_poly.entity_id
_entity_poly.type
_entity_poly.pdbx_seq_one_letter_code
_entity_poly.pdbx_strand_id
1 'polypeptide(L)'
;MPAFRQVGEKQLPNPVLCMAWSPKRDLIALANTTGELLLHRLASFQRVWSLPPSEYTGKEITALAWRPDGKILAFSLGDTKQVVLCGVEKAEILHVFPVQNPVTCMHWMEVMEESSALSAFYNSEDESKLFLPKLPTLPKSYSTTSKIFSEEKSDEIMNLLGEVRLNILVLGGDHGFVELYAYGMYKIATLTGVSGRCRSLSLSSDLKSLSVITEVRSADNNPEICYVQLDTGLLSDCLPEVTRMARKFTHISTLLQYLHLSLTCMCEAWEDILMQMDLRLTKFVQEKNTTTQVQDEFLELLLWGQSSIQKLVISHLQSGSEALLYHLSEVKGMSLWKQKFEPLGLDSVALEGAITAVVKRFPSPFTSCSMLRMCEEHVPPELNKMTQKDIAFVADFLSEHFSENEELFDRKGKYFNVERVGQYLKDEDEDLVSPPNTKGNQWLNFLQESTYLKESPLLFPSYPQKSLHFVKRMMENVIEHCLQKPAEVIGKSVKQAVFLPLYTVPERYDLMWNDKKAKMHYVVFCMPEISPCKLYLLRKGTDPNRYINVNSSLDLVKMFLPGRTVILFFRSHYVYSCLDARFYDDEMLTVVLQGAEEDNRRVLAQLPLSSTLSCETEFTWEPNLRLDQQTSAIPCQGLVLGNQWRELESMKAQFVAVNGIRKVACVLSANLRHIRVFEMDVEDEDEEGADSQNNSADQEGLDTTMTSQGQGEESVEAEGEAGEQRGDGFQKTEEHLESEEALELS
;
A
#
# COMPACT_ATOMS: atom_id res chain seq x y z
N MET A 1 -28.57 -8.91 -33.17
CA MET A 1 -27.97 -7.65 -32.66
C MET A 1 -26.45 -7.81 -32.59
N PRO A 2 -25.64 -6.73 -32.58
CA PRO A 2 -24.21 -6.86 -32.29
C PRO A 2 -24.02 -7.44 -30.89
N ALA A 3 -23.09 -8.39 -30.72
CA ALA A 3 -22.98 -9.22 -29.51
C ALA A 3 -22.55 -8.47 -28.24
N PHE A 4 -21.95 -7.28 -28.38
CA PHE A 4 -21.48 -6.46 -27.26
C PHE A 4 -22.22 -5.14 -27.26
N ARG A 5 -22.72 -4.66 -26.12
CA ARG A 5 -23.42 -3.37 -25.99
C ARG A 5 -22.44 -2.26 -25.66
N GLN A 6 -22.49 -1.14 -26.38
CA GLN A 6 -21.66 0.03 -26.06
C GLN A 6 -22.33 0.82 -24.92
N VAL A 7 -21.61 1.02 -23.82
CA VAL A 7 -22.12 1.69 -22.61
C VAL A 7 -21.55 3.09 -22.43
N GLY A 8 -20.39 3.36 -23.01
CA GLY A 8 -19.75 4.67 -22.94
C GLY A 8 -18.69 4.89 -24.01
N GLU A 9 -18.50 6.15 -24.37
CA GLU A 9 -17.47 6.60 -25.30
C GLU A 9 -16.98 7.97 -24.85
N LYS A 10 -15.66 8.14 -24.77
CA LYS A 10 -15.07 9.39 -24.29
C LYS A 10 -13.73 9.65 -24.95
N GLN A 11 -13.51 10.91 -25.31
CA GLN A 11 -12.19 11.42 -25.69
C GLN A 11 -11.53 12.06 -24.47
N LEU A 12 -10.39 11.51 -24.05
CA LEU A 12 -9.60 12.05 -22.94
C LEU A 12 -8.66 13.16 -23.43
N PRO A 13 -8.35 14.15 -22.57
CA PRO A 13 -7.46 15.25 -22.93
C PRO A 13 -6.01 14.77 -23.12
N ASN A 14 -5.54 13.89 -22.22
CA ASN A 14 -4.17 13.41 -22.17
C ASN A 14 -4.09 11.95 -22.63
N PRO A 15 -3.01 11.55 -23.33
CA PRO A 15 -2.72 10.15 -23.66
C PRO A 15 -2.64 9.26 -22.42
N VAL A 16 -3.31 8.11 -22.46
CA VAL A 16 -3.31 7.06 -21.43
C VAL A 16 -2.11 6.13 -21.66
N LEU A 17 -1.36 5.88 -20.59
CA LEU A 17 -0.20 4.97 -20.57
C LEU A 17 -0.62 3.54 -20.17
N CYS A 18 -1.45 3.43 -19.13
CA CYS A 18 -1.90 2.16 -18.61
C CYS A 18 -3.35 2.24 -18.13
N MET A 19 -4.06 1.12 -18.25
CA MET A 19 -5.45 0.96 -17.84
C MET A 19 -5.66 -0.40 -17.18
N ALA A 20 -6.38 -0.43 -16.07
CA ALA A 20 -6.66 -1.66 -15.33
C ALA A 20 -8.04 -1.60 -14.68
N TRP A 21 -8.86 -2.63 -14.93
CA TRP A 21 -10.15 -2.81 -14.26
C TRP A 21 -9.97 -3.25 -12.81
N SER A 22 -10.85 -2.75 -11.94
CA SER A 22 -11.01 -3.27 -10.59
C SER A 22 -11.47 -4.74 -10.68
N PRO A 23 -10.89 -5.67 -9.91
CA PRO A 23 -11.27 -7.08 -9.95
C PRO A 23 -12.73 -7.34 -9.56
N LYS A 24 -13.29 -6.55 -8.62
CA LYS A 24 -14.62 -6.78 -8.04
C LYS A 24 -15.64 -5.66 -8.34
N ARG A 25 -15.20 -4.44 -8.64
CA ARG A 25 -16.07 -3.25 -8.81
C ARG A 25 -16.14 -2.82 -10.28
N ASP A 26 -17.17 -2.06 -10.67
CA ASP A 26 -17.32 -1.46 -12.01
C ASP A 26 -16.47 -0.19 -12.19
N LEU A 27 -15.21 -0.29 -11.82
CA LEU A 27 -14.27 0.82 -11.78
C LEU A 27 -13.05 0.49 -12.63
N ILE A 28 -12.57 1.47 -13.40
CA ILE A 28 -11.34 1.36 -14.17
C ILE A 28 -10.39 2.48 -13.77
N ALA A 29 -9.15 2.10 -13.45
CA ALA A 29 -8.06 3.03 -13.22
C ALA A 29 -7.30 3.27 -14.52
N LEU A 30 -6.94 4.52 -14.78
CA LEU A 30 -6.15 4.96 -15.93
C LEU A 30 -5.02 5.86 -15.42
N ALA A 31 -3.80 5.66 -15.89
CA ALA A 31 -2.74 6.65 -15.72
C ALA A 31 -2.42 7.32 -17.05
N ASN A 32 -2.16 8.63 -17.02
CA ASN A 32 -1.85 9.39 -18.22
C ASN A 32 -0.38 9.84 -18.26
N THR A 33 0.04 10.34 -19.42
CA THR A 33 1.39 10.89 -19.68
C THR A 33 1.75 12.11 -18.83
N THR A 34 0.78 12.75 -18.18
CA THR A 34 1.03 13.88 -17.27
C THR A 34 1.30 13.44 -15.82
N GLY A 35 1.22 12.14 -15.52
CA GLY A 35 1.40 11.60 -14.16
C GLY A 35 0.15 11.65 -13.30
N GLU A 36 -1.01 11.93 -13.88
CA GLU A 36 -2.29 11.97 -13.17
C GLU A 36 -2.95 10.59 -13.24
N LEU A 37 -3.36 10.10 -12.07
CA LEU A 37 -4.11 8.86 -11.91
C LEU A 37 -5.61 9.16 -11.88
N LEU A 38 -6.37 8.51 -12.75
CA LEU A 38 -7.79 8.74 -12.94
C LEU A 38 -8.57 7.48 -12.62
N LEU A 39 -9.69 7.64 -11.91
CA LEU A 39 -10.65 6.55 -11.69
C LEU A 39 -11.97 6.87 -12.37
N HIS A 40 -12.46 5.95 -13.19
CA HIS A 40 -13.74 6.07 -13.90
C HIS A 40 -14.67 4.91 -13.55
N ARG A 41 -15.97 5.19 -13.58
CA ARG A 41 -17.04 4.20 -13.46
C ARG A 41 -17.49 3.73 -14.84
N LEU A 42 -17.96 2.49 -14.94
CA LEU A 42 -18.48 1.91 -16.18
C LEU A 42 -19.61 2.76 -16.80
N ALA A 43 -20.64 3.07 -16.02
CA ALA A 43 -21.81 3.82 -16.49
C ALA A 43 -21.38 5.18 -17.08
N SER A 44 -21.65 5.36 -18.37
CA SER A 44 -21.29 6.54 -19.19
C SER A 44 -19.82 7.00 -19.13
N PHE A 45 -18.91 6.15 -18.62
CA PHE A 45 -17.51 6.49 -18.39
C PHE A 45 -17.32 7.77 -17.54
N GLN A 46 -18.12 7.88 -16.48
CA GLN A 46 -18.06 9.01 -15.55
C GLN A 46 -16.76 8.96 -14.71
N ARG A 47 -16.10 10.11 -14.54
CA ARG A 47 -14.93 10.24 -13.66
C ARG A 47 -15.39 10.25 -12.20
N VAL A 48 -14.81 9.39 -11.37
CA VAL A 48 -15.03 9.35 -9.92
C VAL A 48 -14.12 10.35 -9.23
N TRP A 49 -12.82 10.27 -9.50
CA TRP A 49 -11.81 11.21 -8.99
C TRP A 49 -10.59 11.26 -9.90
N SER A 50 -9.74 12.25 -9.67
CA SER A 50 -8.42 12.43 -10.28
C SER A 50 -7.39 12.74 -9.20
N LEU A 51 -6.29 12.02 -9.18
CA LEU A 51 -5.15 12.25 -8.30
C LEU A 51 -4.00 12.84 -9.14
N PRO A 52 -3.77 14.16 -9.07
CA PRO A 52 -2.68 14.81 -9.79
C PRO A 52 -1.32 14.48 -9.16
N PRO A 53 -0.22 14.61 -9.92
CA PRO A 53 1.11 14.47 -9.37
C PRO A 53 1.39 15.56 -8.32
N SER A 54 2.00 15.17 -7.21
CA SER A 54 2.46 16.05 -6.14
C SER A 54 3.99 16.00 -6.04
N GLU A 55 4.61 16.94 -5.30
CA GLU A 55 6.05 16.91 -5.04
C GLU A 55 6.51 15.59 -4.41
N TYR A 56 5.65 14.96 -3.61
CA TYR A 56 5.94 13.70 -2.92
C TYR A 56 5.77 12.45 -3.81
N THR A 57 4.85 12.50 -4.77
CA THR A 57 4.52 11.35 -5.62
C THR A 57 5.19 11.38 -6.99
N GLY A 58 5.98 12.39 -7.34
CA GLY A 58 6.57 12.45 -8.69
C GLY A 58 5.53 12.49 -9.82
N LYS A 59 5.98 12.30 -11.06
CA LYS A 59 5.21 12.48 -12.30
C LYS A 59 5.18 11.26 -13.22
N GLU A 60 6.11 10.32 -13.11
CA GLU A 60 6.22 9.23 -14.09
C GLU A 60 5.59 7.94 -13.56
N ILE A 61 4.29 7.73 -13.81
CA ILE A 61 3.62 6.47 -13.45
C ILE A 61 3.99 5.38 -14.46
N THR A 62 4.59 4.29 -13.98
CA THR A 62 5.09 3.20 -14.83
C THR A 62 4.18 1.96 -14.83
N ALA A 63 3.59 1.59 -13.69
CA ALA A 63 2.69 0.44 -13.59
C ALA A 63 1.57 0.66 -12.55
N LEU A 64 0.44 -0.05 -12.76
CA LEU A 64 -0.72 -0.09 -11.87
C LEU A 64 -1.03 -1.54 -11.48
N ALA A 65 -1.43 -1.75 -10.23
CA ALA A 65 -1.96 -3.04 -9.77
C ALA A 65 -3.07 -2.86 -8.75
N TRP A 66 -4.21 -3.49 -9.00
CA TRP A 66 -5.33 -3.53 -8.07
C TRP A 66 -5.12 -4.62 -7.02
N ARG A 67 -5.37 -4.30 -5.75
CA ARG A 67 -5.52 -5.35 -4.73
C ARG A 67 -6.71 -6.25 -5.12
N PRO A 68 -6.65 -7.58 -4.93
CA PRO A 68 -7.72 -8.50 -5.32
C PRO A 68 -9.11 -8.19 -4.74
N ASP A 69 -9.19 -7.49 -3.60
CA ASP A 69 -10.45 -7.04 -2.99
C ASP A 69 -11.07 -5.80 -3.67
N GLY A 70 -10.32 -5.10 -4.52
CA GLY A 70 -10.73 -3.89 -5.22
C GLY A 70 -10.82 -2.62 -4.35
N LYS A 71 -10.27 -2.63 -3.12
CA LYS A 71 -10.32 -1.47 -2.20
C LYS A 71 -9.06 -0.60 -2.25
N ILE A 72 -7.92 -1.18 -2.62
CA ILE A 72 -6.63 -0.49 -2.74
C ILE A 72 -6.10 -0.62 -4.16
N LEU A 73 -5.54 0.48 -4.65
CA LEU A 73 -4.83 0.57 -5.92
C LEU A 73 -3.36 0.91 -5.64
N ALA A 74 -2.45 0.08 -6.10
CA ALA A 74 -1.02 0.36 -6.09
C ALA A 74 -0.59 0.95 -7.43
N PHE A 75 0.28 1.95 -7.39
CA PHE A 75 0.95 2.47 -8.57
C PHE A 75 2.42 2.76 -8.28
N SER A 76 3.26 2.62 -9.29
CA SER A 76 4.72 2.85 -9.18
C SER A 76 5.15 4.09 -9.94
N LEU A 77 6.21 4.71 -9.43
CA LEU A 77 6.76 5.98 -9.88
C LEU A 77 8.20 5.79 -10.31
N GLY A 78 8.48 5.98 -11.59
CA GLY A 78 9.79 5.75 -12.20
C GLY A 78 10.84 6.78 -11.77
N ASP A 79 10.41 8.03 -11.57
CA ASP A 79 11.28 9.17 -11.26
C ASP A 79 11.74 9.17 -9.80
N THR A 80 10.82 8.97 -8.86
CA THR A 80 11.13 8.92 -7.41
C THR A 80 11.53 7.54 -6.92
N LYS A 81 11.35 6.49 -7.74
CA LYS A 81 11.55 5.08 -7.39
C LYS A 81 10.75 4.68 -6.15
N GLN A 82 9.45 4.95 -6.18
CA GLN A 82 8.54 4.66 -5.07
C GLN A 82 7.31 3.93 -5.57
N VAL A 83 6.70 3.17 -4.66
CA VAL A 83 5.37 2.57 -4.86
C VAL A 83 4.42 3.21 -3.88
N VAL A 84 3.26 3.63 -4.39
CA VAL A 84 2.21 4.30 -3.65
C VAL A 84 0.98 3.41 -3.60
N LEU A 85 0.44 3.21 -2.40
CA LEU A 85 -0.83 2.55 -2.15
C LEU A 85 -1.90 3.60 -1.89
N CYS A 86 -2.94 3.61 -2.72
CA CYS A 86 -4.03 4.58 -2.66
C CYS A 86 -5.38 3.92 -2.37
N GLY A 87 -6.16 4.53 -1.49
CA GLY A 87 -7.53 4.16 -1.19
C GLY A 87 -8.48 4.56 -2.32
N VAL A 88 -9.26 3.61 -2.82
CA VAL A 88 -10.09 3.79 -4.02
C VAL A 88 -11.29 4.73 -3.79
N GLU A 89 -11.74 4.89 -2.55
CA GLU A 89 -12.96 5.65 -2.23
C GLU A 89 -12.73 7.17 -2.18
N LYS A 90 -11.63 7.61 -1.58
CA LYS A 90 -11.32 9.05 -1.38
C LYS A 90 -10.09 9.55 -2.15
N ALA A 91 -9.43 8.70 -2.95
CA ALA A 91 -8.15 9.01 -3.61
C ALA A 91 -7.03 9.38 -2.61
N GLU A 92 -7.07 8.81 -1.41
CA GLU A 92 -6.10 9.11 -0.35
C GLU A 92 -4.87 8.22 -0.47
N ILE A 93 -3.69 8.82 -0.29
CA ILE A 93 -2.44 8.08 -0.20
C ILE A 93 -2.37 7.44 1.18
N LEU A 94 -2.46 6.12 1.20
CA LEU A 94 -2.44 5.33 2.43
C LEU A 94 -1.00 5.04 2.83
N HIS A 95 -0.18 4.54 1.92
CA HIS A 95 1.20 4.17 2.20
C HIS A 95 2.11 4.43 1.00
N VAL A 96 3.38 4.75 1.28
CA VAL A 96 4.42 4.96 0.27
C VAL A 96 5.67 4.27 0.76
N PHE A 97 6.31 3.49 -0.10
CA PHE A 97 7.60 2.88 0.20
C PHE A 97 8.57 2.99 -0.98
N PRO A 98 9.87 3.23 -0.71
CA PRO A 98 10.88 3.29 -1.74
C PRO A 98 11.27 1.90 -2.24
N VAL A 99 11.68 1.85 -3.51
CA VAL A 99 12.23 0.65 -4.16
C VAL A 99 13.62 0.94 -4.71
N GLN A 100 14.46 -0.08 -4.81
CA GLN A 100 15.85 0.09 -5.25
C GLN A 100 15.95 0.50 -6.73
N ASN A 101 15.10 -0.09 -7.57
CA ASN A 101 15.07 0.12 -9.02
C ASN A 101 13.69 0.57 -9.48
N PRO A 102 13.60 1.33 -10.60
CA PRO A 102 12.33 1.66 -11.23
C PRO A 102 11.53 0.39 -11.55
N VAL A 103 10.26 0.38 -11.16
CA VAL A 103 9.34 -0.72 -11.42
C VAL A 103 8.77 -0.56 -12.83
N THR A 104 8.78 -1.64 -13.60
CA THR A 104 8.28 -1.69 -14.97
C THR A 104 6.93 -2.40 -15.06
N CYS A 105 6.67 -3.36 -14.16
CA CYS A 105 5.43 -4.11 -14.11
C CYS A 105 5.09 -4.53 -12.68
N MET A 106 3.80 -4.67 -12.40
CA MET A 106 3.28 -5.03 -11.08
C MET A 106 2.18 -6.08 -11.24
N HIS A 107 2.12 -7.03 -10.31
CA HIS A 107 1.04 -8.01 -10.24
C HIS A 107 0.65 -8.24 -8.79
N TRP A 108 -0.64 -8.09 -8.46
CA TRP A 108 -1.13 -8.32 -7.11
C TRP A 108 -2.07 -9.54 -7.11
N MET A 109 -1.69 -10.56 -6.35
CA MET A 109 -2.44 -11.81 -6.27
C MET A 109 -2.86 -12.13 -4.84
N GLU A 110 -3.91 -12.94 -4.72
CA GLU A 110 -4.40 -13.48 -3.45
C GLU A 110 -4.35 -15.01 -3.51
N VAL A 111 -3.85 -15.62 -2.44
CA VAL A 111 -3.68 -17.07 -2.33
C VAL A 111 -5.05 -17.73 -2.16
N MET A 112 -5.31 -18.74 -2.99
CA MET A 112 -6.60 -19.45 -3.01
C MET A 112 -6.55 -20.82 -2.32
N GLU A 113 -5.36 -21.25 -1.89
CA GLU A 113 -5.18 -22.56 -1.27
C GLU A 113 -5.73 -22.59 0.16
N GLU A 114 -6.62 -23.54 0.43
CA GLU A 114 -7.25 -23.70 1.74
C GLU A 114 -6.59 -24.87 2.49
N SER A 115 -5.98 -24.56 3.63
CA SER A 115 -5.44 -25.54 4.58
C SER A 115 -6.22 -25.48 5.88
N SER A 116 -6.41 -26.60 6.56
CA SER A 116 -7.03 -26.63 7.89
C SER A 116 -6.25 -25.81 8.92
N ALA A 117 -4.93 -25.70 8.77
CA ALA A 117 -4.09 -24.83 9.60
C ALA A 117 -4.32 -23.34 9.30
N LEU A 118 -4.57 -22.99 8.03
CA LEU A 118 -4.92 -21.63 7.61
C LEU A 118 -6.31 -21.25 8.06
N SER A 119 -7.31 -22.15 7.95
CA SER A 119 -8.66 -21.88 8.43
C SER A 119 -8.70 -21.74 9.95
N ALA A 120 -7.97 -22.57 10.70
CA ALA A 120 -7.79 -22.39 12.13
C ALA A 120 -7.14 -21.04 12.47
N PHE A 121 -6.16 -20.57 11.67
CA PHE A 121 -5.55 -19.25 11.83
C PHE A 121 -6.49 -18.09 11.45
N TYR A 122 -7.28 -18.24 10.39
CA TYR A 122 -8.27 -17.24 9.97
C TYR A 122 -9.40 -17.12 11.00
N ASN A 123 -9.73 -18.22 11.67
CA ASN A 123 -10.75 -18.29 12.70
C ASN A 123 -10.20 -17.97 14.10
N SER A 124 -8.89 -18.10 14.34
CA SER A 124 -8.27 -17.56 15.54
C SER A 124 -8.29 -16.05 15.41
N GLU A 125 -9.23 -15.40 16.09
CA GLU A 125 -9.23 -13.95 16.18
C GLU A 125 -7.87 -13.49 16.70
N ASP A 126 -7.37 -12.39 16.14
CA ASP A 126 -6.17 -11.76 16.65
C ASP A 126 -6.50 -11.15 18.02
N GLU A 127 -6.39 -11.97 19.07
CA GLU A 127 -6.71 -11.61 20.45
C GLU A 127 -5.84 -10.46 20.97
N SER A 128 -4.78 -10.10 20.25
CA SER A 128 -3.97 -8.92 20.57
C SER A 128 -4.82 -7.65 20.68
N LYS A 129 -5.92 -7.54 19.91
CA LYS A 129 -6.87 -6.42 20.02
C LYS A 129 -7.66 -6.37 21.32
N LEU A 130 -7.79 -7.49 22.02
CA LEU A 130 -8.48 -7.59 23.32
C LEU A 130 -7.57 -7.12 24.45
N PHE A 131 -6.26 -7.37 24.33
CA PHE A 131 -5.30 -7.13 25.40
C PHE A 131 -4.47 -5.86 25.21
N LEU A 132 -4.22 -5.43 23.97
CA LEU A 132 -3.45 -4.23 23.69
C LEU A 132 -4.35 -2.99 23.66
N PRO A 133 -3.90 -1.86 24.24
CA PRO A 133 -4.63 -0.60 24.13
C PRO A 133 -4.67 -0.15 22.67
N LYS A 134 -5.81 0.41 22.25
CA LYS A 134 -5.92 1.04 20.92
C LYS A 134 -4.99 2.24 20.86
N LEU A 135 -4.15 2.29 19.83
CA LEU A 135 -3.24 3.40 19.59
C LEU A 135 -4.02 4.68 19.31
N PRO A 136 -3.75 5.79 20.03
CA PRO A 136 -4.40 7.06 19.76
C PRO A 136 -3.95 7.65 18.41
N THR A 137 -4.84 8.42 17.80
CA THR A 137 -4.58 9.10 16.52
C THR A 137 -3.61 10.25 16.69
N LEU A 138 -2.67 10.40 15.76
CA LEU A 138 -1.72 11.51 15.74
C LEU A 138 -2.38 12.79 15.22
N PRO A 139 -1.97 13.98 15.71
CA PRO A 139 -2.54 15.25 15.26
C PRO A 139 -2.33 15.47 13.74
N LYS A 140 -3.36 15.98 13.07
CA LYS A 140 -3.41 16.12 11.59
C LYS A 140 -2.39 17.10 11.01
N SER A 141 -1.83 18.01 11.80
CA SER A 141 -0.89 19.04 11.37
C SER A 141 0.48 18.49 10.96
N TYR A 142 0.82 17.26 11.37
CA TYR A 142 2.21 16.78 11.38
C TYR A 142 2.46 15.53 10.50
N SER A 143 1.44 14.96 9.84
CA SER A 143 1.62 13.78 8.97
C SER A 143 1.79 14.17 7.49
N THR A 144 3.02 14.22 7.00
CA THR A 144 3.35 14.63 5.63
C THR A 144 3.48 13.46 4.64
N THR A 145 3.70 12.21 5.10
CA THR A 145 4.04 11.08 4.21
C THR A 145 3.03 9.92 4.23
N SER A 146 2.27 9.72 5.30
CA SER A 146 1.28 8.63 5.41
C SER A 146 0.12 8.97 6.33
N LYS A 147 -1.10 9.09 5.79
CA LYS A 147 -2.29 9.49 6.56
C LYS A 147 -2.84 8.41 7.50
N ILE A 148 -2.23 7.22 7.52
CA ILE A 148 -2.63 6.00 8.27
C ILE A 148 -3.04 6.28 9.72
N PHE A 149 -2.40 7.26 10.37
CA PHE A 149 -2.59 7.53 11.80
C PHE A 149 -3.31 8.86 12.10
N SER A 150 -3.84 9.55 11.08
CA SER A 150 -4.33 10.94 11.18
C SER A 150 -5.85 11.09 11.25
N GLU A 151 -6.64 10.06 10.90
CA GLU A 151 -8.10 10.05 11.06
C GLU A 151 -8.54 9.28 12.31
N GLU A 152 -9.66 9.70 12.92
CA GLU A 152 -10.33 9.11 14.11
C GLU A 152 -10.72 7.63 13.97
N LYS A 153 -10.37 6.97 12.86
CA LYS A 153 -10.68 5.58 12.55
C LYS A 153 -9.42 4.74 12.71
N SER A 154 -9.18 4.24 13.93
CA SER A 154 -8.15 3.24 14.26
C SER A 154 -8.17 1.98 13.37
N ASP A 155 -9.21 1.80 12.56
CA ASP A 155 -9.41 0.66 11.67
C ASP A 155 -8.70 0.78 10.31
N GLU A 156 -8.11 1.92 9.96
CA GLU A 156 -7.43 2.10 8.66
C GLU A 156 -6.23 1.19 8.45
N ILE A 157 -5.44 0.93 9.50
CA ILE A 157 -4.33 -0.05 9.46
C ILE A 157 -4.85 -1.46 9.17
N MET A 158 -5.97 -1.84 9.78
CA MET A 158 -6.62 -3.13 9.53
C MET A 158 -7.22 -3.18 8.13
N ASN A 159 -7.76 -2.07 7.63
CA ASN A 159 -8.24 -1.97 6.25
C ASN A 159 -7.10 -2.09 5.22
N LEU A 160 -5.91 -1.59 5.59
CA LEU A 160 -4.69 -1.66 4.79
C LEU A 160 -4.10 -3.08 4.76
N LEU A 161 -4.07 -3.76 5.89
CA LEU A 161 -3.77 -5.19 5.98
C LEU A 161 -4.80 -6.05 5.22
N GLY A 162 -6.05 -5.60 5.14
CA GLY A 162 -7.11 -6.27 4.38
C GLY A 162 -7.65 -7.52 5.09
N GLU A 163 -8.18 -8.46 4.31
CA GLU A 163 -8.59 -9.77 4.82
C GLU A 163 -7.38 -10.58 5.31
N VAL A 164 -7.61 -11.56 6.18
CA VAL A 164 -6.51 -12.35 6.77
C VAL A 164 -5.73 -13.15 5.71
N ARG A 165 -6.38 -13.46 4.59
CA ARG A 165 -5.78 -14.21 3.48
C ARG A 165 -4.55 -13.49 2.94
N LEU A 166 -3.47 -14.26 2.77
CA LEU A 166 -2.22 -13.74 2.22
C LEU A 166 -2.45 -13.26 0.78
N ASN A 167 -2.13 -12.00 0.55
CA ASN A 167 -2.03 -11.43 -0.78
C ASN A 167 -0.61 -10.85 -0.96
N ILE A 168 -0.07 -10.98 -2.17
CA ILE A 168 1.30 -10.61 -2.49
C ILE A 168 1.28 -9.67 -3.68
N LEU A 169 1.91 -8.51 -3.50
CA LEU A 169 2.25 -7.59 -4.57
C LEU A 169 3.65 -7.93 -5.08
N VAL A 170 3.73 -8.38 -6.32
CA VAL A 170 4.99 -8.67 -7.02
C VAL A 170 5.38 -7.45 -7.84
N LEU A 171 6.60 -6.98 -7.64
CA LEU A 171 7.21 -5.87 -8.37
C LEU A 171 8.28 -6.43 -9.29
N GLY A 172 8.27 -6.00 -10.55
CA GLY A 172 9.31 -6.31 -11.52
C GLY A 172 9.89 -5.02 -12.07
N GLY A 173 11.20 -4.95 -12.21
CA GLY A 173 11.91 -3.78 -12.71
C GLY A 173 12.96 -4.12 -13.75
N ASP A 174 13.83 -3.15 -13.99
CA ASP A 174 14.99 -3.31 -14.85
C ASP A 174 16.07 -4.17 -14.17
N HIS A 175 17.00 -4.70 -14.97
CA HIS A 175 18.16 -5.48 -14.50
C HIS A 175 17.81 -6.72 -13.67
N GLY A 176 16.66 -7.35 -13.92
CA GLY A 176 16.25 -8.59 -13.25
C GLY A 176 15.74 -8.38 -11.84
N PHE A 177 15.47 -7.13 -11.46
CA PHE A 177 14.89 -6.80 -10.16
C PHE A 177 13.48 -7.37 -10.05
N VAL A 178 13.28 -8.30 -9.12
CA VAL A 178 11.95 -8.80 -8.76
C VAL A 178 11.83 -8.89 -7.24
N GLU A 179 10.81 -8.26 -6.66
CA GLU A 179 10.54 -8.24 -5.22
C GLU A 179 9.09 -8.63 -4.92
N LEU A 180 8.88 -9.35 -3.82
CA LEU A 180 7.56 -9.78 -3.36
C LEU A 180 7.24 -9.06 -2.05
N TYR A 181 6.11 -8.37 -2.03
CA TYR A 181 5.59 -7.63 -0.88
C TYR A 181 4.28 -8.26 -0.39
N ALA A 182 4.31 -8.90 0.77
CA ALA A 182 3.10 -9.38 1.43
C ALA A 182 2.24 -8.21 1.90
N TYR A 183 0.94 -8.29 1.62
CA TYR A 183 -0.06 -7.25 1.86
C TYR A 183 0.27 -5.90 1.19
N GLY A 184 1.23 -5.86 0.25
CA GLY A 184 1.77 -4.64 -0.32
C GLY A 184 2.66 -3.82 0.64
N MET A 185 3.00 -4.36 1.81
CA MET A 185 3.69 -3.62 2.89
C MET A 185 5.04 -4.25 3.25
N TYR A 186 5.04 -5.54 3.59
CA TYR A 186 6.25 -6.21 4.07
C TYR A 186 6.93 -6.99 2.95
N LYS A 187 8.20 -6.68 2.70
CA LYS A 187 9.01 -7.39 1.70
C LYS A 187 9.36 -8.79 2.20
N ILE A 188 8.81 -9.81 1.56
CA ILE A 188 9.02 -11.22 1.91
C ILE A 188 10.12 -11.91 1.08
N ALA A 189 10.46 -11.37 -0.10
CA ALA A 189 11.51 -11.95 -0.92
C ALA A 189 12.10 -10.90 -1.88
N THR A 190 13.42 -10.91 -2.03
CA THR A 190 14.12 -10.24 -3.12
C THR A 190 14.74 -11.33 -4.00
N LEU A 191 14.20 -11.50 -5.21
CA LEU A 191 14.62 -12.57 -6.11
C LEU A 191 15.86 -12.15 -6.88
N THR A 192 16.75 -13.12 -7.11
CA THR A 192 17.97 -12.95 -7.90
C THR A 192 17.98 -13.98 -9.03
N GLY A 193 18.67 -13.68 -10.13
CA GLY A 193 18.84 -14.62 -11.25
C GLY A 193 17.89 -14.41 -12.44
N VAL A 194 17.00 -13.42 -12.38
CA VAL A 194 16.28 -12.93 -13.57
C VAL A 194 17.25 -12.03 -14.35
N SER A 195 17.27 -12.15 -15.68
CA SER A 195 18.12 -11.31 -16.54
C SER A 195 17.26 -10.36 -17.36
N GLY A 196 17.76 -9.16 -17.63
CA GLY A 196 17.08 -8.18 -18.48
C GLY A 196 15.97 -7.38 -17.78
N ARG A 197 15.10 -6.75 -18.55
CA ARG A 197 13.99 -5.91 -18.08
C ARG A 197 12.72 -6.73 -17.94
N CYS A 198 12.06 -6.70 -16.78
CA CYS A 198 10.79 -7.40 -16.61
C CYS A 198 9.67 -6.69 -17.39
N ARG A 199 8.90 -7.42 -18.21
CA ARG A 199 7.74 -6.89 -18.93
C ARG A 199 6.42 -7.26 -18.29
N SER A 200 6.30 -8.50 -17.82
CA SER A 200 5.10 -9.00 -17.15
C SER A 200 5.44 -10.08 -16.13
N LEU A 201 4.55 -10.19 -15.15
CA LEU A 201 4.69 -11.05 -13.98
C LEU A 201 3.37 -11.77 -13.74
N SER A 202 3.44 -13.05 -13.37
CA SER A 202 2.29 -13.79 -12.90
C SER A 202 2.69 -14.82 -11.84
N LEU A 203 2.31 -14.54 -10.60
CA LEU A 203 2.52 -15.43 -9.46
C LEU A 203 1.36 -16.41 -9.37
N SER A 204 1.65 -17.69 -9.13
CA SER A 204 0.62 -18.70 -9.07
C SER A 204 -0.22 -18.58 -7.80
N SER A 205 -1.52 -18.85 -7.91
CA SER A 205 -2.44 -18.80 -6.75
C SER A 205 -2.17 -19.86 -5.67
N ASP A 206 -1.36 -20.87 -5.97
CA ASP A 206 -0.84 -21.91 -5.07
C ASP A 206 0.61 -21.63 -4.59
N LEU A 207 1.19 -20.49 -4.97
CA LEU A 207 2.57 -20.08 -4.68
C LEU A 207 3.68 -21.06 -5.09
N LYS A 208 3.40 -22.05 -5.94
CA LYS A 208 4.41 -23.01 -6.41
C LYS A 208 5.39 -22.43 -7.42
N SER A 209 4.97 -21.49 -8.27
CA SER A 209 5.89 -20.83 -9.17
C SER A 209 5.50 -19.40 -9.51
N LEU A 210 6.53 -18.59 -9.78
CA LEU A 210 6.42 -17.28 -10.38
C LEU A 210 6.86 -17.34 -11.84
N SER A 211 5.99 -16.91 -12.74
CA SER A 211 6.32 -16.79 -14.15
C SER A 211 6.60 -15.32 -14.51
N VAL A 212 7.66 -15.10 -15.29
CA VAL A 212 8.18 -13.77 -15.64
C VAL A 212 8.50 -13.73 -17.14
N ILE A 213 8.09 -12.67 -17.83
CA ILE A 213 8.57 -12.36 -19.18
C ILE A 213 9.60 -11.25 -19.09
N THR A 214 10.75 -11.48 -19.69
CA THR A 214 11.91 -10.58 -19.65
C THR A 214 12.33 -10.16 -21.04
N GLU A 215 12.80 -8.92 -21.16
CA GLU A 215 13.49 -8.39 -22.33
C GLU A 215 14.99 -8.34 -22.04
N VAL A 216 15.76 -9.22 -22.67
CA VAL A 216 17.22 -9.26 -22.58
C VAL A 216 17.80 -8.62 -23.82
N ARG A 217 18.63 -7.57 -23.67
CA ARG A 217 19.33 -6.97 -24.80
C ARG A 217 20.67 -7.66 -25.01
N SER A 218 20.83 -8.32 -26.16
CA SER A 218 22.10 -8.93 -26.56
C SER A 218 23.11 -7.86 -27.02
N ALA A 219 24.38 -8.25 -27.21
CA ALA A 219 25.47 -7.38 -27.68
C ALA A 219 25.17 -6.70 -29.03
N ASP A 220 24.32 -7.32 -29.85
CA ASP A 220 23.87 -6.80 -31.15
C ASP A 220 22.71 -5.80 -31.04
N ASN A 221 22.34 -5.37 -29.82
CA ASN A 221 21.30 -4.41 -29.48
C ASN A 221 19.86 -4.80 -29.88
N ASN A 222 19.64 -6.02 -30.35
CA ASN A 222 18.31 -6.57 -30.57
C ASN A 222 17.74 -7.09 -29.24
N PRO A 223 16.53 -6.65 -28.84
CA PRO A 223 15.86 -7.17 -27.65
C PRO A 223 15.34 -8.60 -27.91
N GLU A 224 15.72 -9.51 -27.02
CA GLU A 224 15.26 -10.89 -26.98
C GLU A 224 14.24 -11.06 -25.85
N ILE A 225 13.07 -11.63 -26.19
CA ILE A 225 12.00 -11.89 -25.22
C ILE A 225 12.15 -13.31 -24.71
N CYS A 226 12.24 -13.46 -23.39
CA CYS A 226 12.43 -14.74 -22.73
C CYS A 226 11.34 -14.98 -21.68
N TYR A 227 10.79 -16.19 -21.66
CA TYR A 227 9.94 -16.69 -20.59
C TYR A 227 10.80 -17.37 -19.52
N VAL A 228 10.60 -16.98 -18.27
CA VAL A 228 11.30 -17.53 -17.10
C VAL A 228 10.26 -18.02 -16.10
N GLN A 229 10.43 -19.26 -15.62
CA GLN A 229 9.64 -19.80 -14.52
C GLN A 229 10.56 -20.03 -13.32
N LEU A 230 10.24 -19.39 -12.21
CA LEU A 230 10.94 -19.48 -10.95
C LEU A 230 10.16 -20.41 -10.01
N ASP A 231 10.86 -21.33 -9.37
CA ASP A 231 10.30 -22.23 -8.35
C ASP A 231 10.19 -21.50 -7.02
N THR A 232 8.96 -21.31 -6.54
CA THR A 232 8.65 -20.68 -5.26
C THR A 232 8.10 -21.69 -4.25
N GLY A 233 8.40 -22.99 -4.42
CA GLY A 233 7.88 -24.09 -3.60
C GLY A 233 7.98 -23.87 -2.09
N LEU A 234 9.04 -23.21 -1.59
CA LEU A 234 9.16 -22.87 -0.15
C LEU A 234 7.98 -22.04 0.37
N LEU A 235 7.46 -21.10 -0.44
CA LEU A 235 6.31 -20.27 -0.08
C LEU A 235 5.01 -21.09 -0.02
N SER A 236 4.88 -22.09 -0.89
CA SER A 236 3.74 -23.02 -0.91
C SER A 236 3.79 -23.97 0.30
N ASP A 237 4.95 -24.60 0.53
CA ASP A 237 5.13 -25.58 1.61
C ASP A 237 4.99 -24.96 3.01
N CYS A 238 5.46 -23.73 3.18
CA CYS A 238 5.41 -22.97 4.45
C CYS A 238 4.33 -21.87 4.44
N LEU A 239 3.26 -22.01 3.65
CA LEU A 239 2.23 -20.98 3.48
C LEU A 239 1.63 -20.48 4.82
N PRO A 240 1.24 -21.32 5.79
CA PRO A 240 0.74 -20.85 7.09
C PRO A 240 1.78 -20.04 7.87
N GLU A 241 3.02 -20.52 7.90
CA GLU A 241 4.15 -19.88 8.58
C GLU A 241 4.46 -18.52 7.96
N VAL A 242 4.57 -18.44 6.63
CA VAL A 242 4.80 -17.21 5.87
C VAL A 242 3.68 -16.21 6.09
N THR A 243 2.43 -16.66 6.05
CA THR A 243 1.25 -15.80 6.28
C THR A 243 1.29 -15.17 7.67
N ARG A 244 1.54 -15.99 8.70
CA ARG A 244 1.59 -15.52 10.10
C ARG A 244 2.78 -14.58 10.33
N MET A 245 3.95 -14.94 9.81
CA MET A 245 5.17 -14.13 9.89
C MET A 245 4.98 -12.77 9.21
N ALA A 246 4.52 -12.76 7.96
CA ALA A 246 4.31 -11.55 7.18
C ALA A 246 3.32 -10.61 7.87
N ARG A 247 2.23 -11.14 8.44
CA ARG A 247 1.26 -10.32 9.18
C ARG A 247 1.89 -9.64 10.39
N LYS A 248 2.63 -10.38 11.22
CA LYS A 248 3.30 -9.79 12.41
C LYS A 248 4.39 -8.81 12.02
N PHE A 249 5.14 -9.06 10.94
CA PHE A 249 6.13 -8.10 10.45
C PHE A 249 5.52 -6.84 9.84
N THR A 250 4.36 -6.92 9.19
CA THR A 250 3.62 -5.72 8.79
C THR A 250 3.14 -4.92 10.01
N HIS A 251 2.66 -5.57 11.06
CA HIS A 251 2.32 -4.90 12.33
C HIS A 251 3.53 -4.19 12.94
N ILE A 252 4.67 -4.88 13.04
CA ILE A 252 5.93 -4.32 13.55
C ILE A 252 6.37 -3.11 12.71
N SER A 253 6.35 -3.22 11.38
CA SER A 253 6.76 -2.12 10.49
C SER A 253 5.83 -0.91 10.61
N THR A 254 4.53 -1.15 10.72
CA THR A 254 3.53 -0.08 10.95
C THR A 254 3.75 0.60 12.31
N LEU A 255 4.06 -0.16 13.36
CA LEU A 255 4.37 0.38 14.69
C LEU A 255 5.66 1.19 14.71
N LEU A 256 6.70 0.77 13.98
CA LEU A 256 7.92 1.57 13.82
C LEU A 256 7.62 2.91 13.16
N GLN A 257 6.81 2.92 12.10
CA GLN A 257 6.38 4.16 11.45
C GLN A 257 5.57 5.04 12.41
N TYR A 258 4.67 4.46 13.20
CA TYR A 258 3.91 5.18 14.23
C TYR A 258 4.80 5.81 15.29
N LEU A 259 5.78 5.07 15.82
CA LEU A 259 6.75 5.58 16.80
C LEU A 259 7.63 6.68 16.19
N HIS A 260 8.02 6.53 14.92
CA HIS A 260 8.76 7.55 14.20
C HIS A 260 7.98 8.85 14.11
N LEU A 261 6.73 8.79 13.62
CA LEU A 261 5.84 9.94 13.50
C LEU A 261 5.53 10.57 14.87
N SER A 262 5.30 9.75 15.90
CA SER A 262 5.05 10.22 17.26
C SER A 262 6.24 11.03 17.81
N LEU A 263 7.47 10.56 17.56
CA LEU A 263 8.67 11.28 17.96
C LEU A 263 8.85 12.57 17.17
N THR A 264 8.55 12.58 15.87
CA THR A 264 8.57 13.81 15.05
C THR A 264 7.61 14.86 15.60
N CYS A 265 6.36 14.47 15.89
CA CYS A 265 5.37 15.35 16.53
C CYS A 265 5.87 15.92 17.87
N MET A 266 6.58 15.11 18.67
CA MET A 266 7.18 15.59 19.92
C MET A 266 8.29 16.61 19.70
N CYS A 267 9.12 16.42 18.67
CA CYS A 267 10.19 17.36 18.33
C CYS A 267 9.62 18.69 17.87
N GLU A 268 8.63 18.66 16.98
CA GLU A 268 7.96 19.86 16.47
C GLU A 268 7.23 20.61 17.60
N ALA A 269 6.49 19.92 18.47
CA ALA A 269 5.83 20.53 19.62
C ALA A 269 6.84 21.19 20.58
N TRP A 270 8.02 20.58 20.76
CA TRP A 270 9.09 21.15 21.57
C TRP A 270 9.73 22.38 20.91
N GLU A 271 9.95 22.34 19.60
CA GLU A 271 10.44 23.50 18.82
C GLU A 271 9.46 24.68 18.88
N ASP A 272 8.15 24.42 18.78
CA ASP A 272 7.11 25.43 18.92
C ASP A 272 7.13 26.08 20.32
N ILE A 273 7.27 25.27 21.38
CA ILE A 273 7.38 25.77 22.76
C ILE A 273 8.64 26.62 22.93
N LEU A 274 9.79 26.14 22.43
CA LEU A 274 11.05 26.87 22.47
C LEU A 274 10.94 28.21 21.74
N MET A 275 10.35 28.22 20.55
CA MET A 275 10.16 29.44 19.77
C MET A 275 9.24 30.44 20.49
N GLN A 276 8.14 29.98 21.09
CA GLN A 276 7.26 30.86 21.87
C GLN A 276 7.95 31.42 23.11
N MET A 277 8.74 30.61 23.79
CA MET A 277 9.51 31.03 24.95
C MET A 277 10.56 32.09 24.55
N ASP A 278 11.33 31.86 23.50
CA ASP A 278 12.34 32.81 23.00
C ASP A 278 11.70 34.13 22.55
N LEU A 279 10.55 34.08 21.85
CA LEU A 279 9.81 35.28 21.44
C LEU A 279 9.31 36.08 22.65
N ARG A 280 8.74 35.42 23.67
CA ARG A 280 8.23 36.10 24.87
C ARG A 280 9.36 36.64 25.74
N LEU A 281 10.44 35.89 25.94
CA LEU A 281 11.64 36.35 26.64
C LEU A 281 12.30 37.54 25.92
N THR A 282 12.37 37.50 24.59
CA THR A 282 12.93 38.60 23.79
C THR A 282 12.08 39.86 23.87
N LYS A 283 10.74 39.73 23.77
CA LYS A 283 9.81 40.85 23.98
C LYS A 283 9.95 41.42 25.38
N PHE A 284 10.02 40.58 26.41
CA PHE A 284 10.21 41.01 27.79
C PHE A 284 11.51 41.80 28.00
N VAL A 285 12.63 41.33 27.43
CA VAL A 285 13.91 42.06 27.51
C VAL A 285 13.84 43.41 26.80
N GLN A 286 13.05 43.51 25.73
CA GLN A 286 12.81 44.76 25.00
C GLN A 286 11.82 45.70 25.72
N GLU A 287 10.84 45.15 26.44
CA GLU A 287 9.77 45.86 27.19
C GLU A 287 10.16 46.23 28.63
N LYS A 288 11.46 46.16 28.98
CA LYS A 288 12.10 46.34 30.29
C LYS A 288 11.78 47.62 31.12
N ASN A 289 10.73 48.37 30.81
CA ASN A 289 10.30 49.58 31.51
C ASN A 289 9.03 49.43 32.36
N THR A 290 8.42 48.25 32.49
CA THR A 290 7.24 48.07 33.37
C THR A 290 7.39 46.89 34.33
N THR A 291 7.19 47.17 35.61
CA THR A 291 7.24 46.26 36.77
C THR A 291 6.01 45.35 36.82
N THR A 292 5.84 44.45 35.85
CA THR A 292 4.78 43.44 35.89
C THR A 292 5.34 42.03 36.10
N GLN A 293 4.57 41.23 36.84
CA GLN A 293 4.96 39.96 37.45
C GLN A 293 5.22 38.87 36.41
N VAL A 294 6.51 38.70 36.12
CA VAL A 294 7.10 37.66 35.26
C VAL A 294 6.65 36.23 35.63
N GLN A 295 6.24 36.00 36.89
CA GLN A 295 5.91 34.66 37.40
C GLN A 295 4.64 34.07 36.79
N ASP A 296 3.59 34.86 36.55
CA ASP A 296 2.29 34.31 36.11
C ASP A 296 2.31 33.89 34.64
N GLU A 297 2.94 34.69 33.77
CA GLU A 297 3.12 34.33 32.35
C GLU A 297 4.11 33.17 32.16
N PHE A 298 5.11 33.05 33.05
CA PHE A 298 6.04 31.90 33.05
C PHE A 298 5.36 30.63 33.54
N LEU A 299 4.50 30.72 34.56
CA LEU A 299 3.68 29.59 35.04
C LEU A 299 2.72 29.11 33.95
N GLU A 300 2.05 30.05 33.28
CA GLU A 300 1.10 29.72 32.20
C GLU A 300 1.80 29.05 31.00
N LEU A 301 3.01 29.51 30.64
CA LEU A 301 3.85 28.88 29.61
C LEU A 301 4.31 27.47 30.02
N LEU A 302 4.71 27.28 31.28
CA LEU A 302 5.11 25.98 31.80
C LEU A 302 3.94 24.98 31.75
N LEU A 303 2.76 25.41 32.21
CA LEU A 303 1.55 24.59 32.30
C LEU A 303 1.04 24.13 30.92
N TRP A 304 1.10 24.99 29.90
CA TRP A 304 0.57 24.68 28.57
C TRP A 304 1.52 23.79 27.76
N GLY A 305 2.84 24.04 27.84
CA GLY A 305 3.86 23.24 27.15
C GLY A 305 4.07 21.84 27.73
N GLN A 306 3.84 21.66 29.04
CA GLN A 306 4.06 20.39 29.74
C GLN A 306 2.99 19.32 29.43
N SER A 307 1.73 19.71 29.21
CA SER A 307 0.63 18.75 29.06
C SER A 307 0.65 17.98 27.73
N SER A 308 1.13 18.60 26.65
CA SER A 308 1.09 18.01 25.29
C SER A 308 2.19 16.97 25.08
N ILE A 309 3.44 17.28 25.44
CA ILE A 309 4.59 16.35 25.30
C ILE A 309 4.43 15.15 26.23
N GLN A 310 4.00 15.36 27.48
CA GLN A 310 3.76 14.26 28.42
C GLN A 310 2.70 13.29 27.88
N LYS A 311 1.60 13.83 27.32
CA LYS A 311 0.56 13.00 26.70
C LYS A 311 1.12 12.24 25.50
N LEU A 312 1.90 12.87 24.62
CA LEU A 312 2.55 12.20 23.48
C LEU A 312 3.44 11.03 23.92
N VAL A 313 4.23 11.20 24.97
CA VAL A 313 5.09 10.13 25.52
C VAL A 313 4.26 8.97 26.07
N ILE A 314 3.31 9.24 26.95
CA ILE A 314 2.57 8.19 27.67
C ILE A 314 1.54 7.52 26.75
N SER A 315 0.75 8.28 26.00
CA SER A 315 -0.36 7.71 25.24
C SER A 315 0.04 7.20 23.86
N HIS A 316 1.10 7.71 23.23
CA HIS A 316 1.54 7.26 21.90
C HIS A 316 2.82 6.44 21.96
N LEU A 317 3.87 7.00 22.55
CA LEU A 317 5.20 6.41 22.48
C LEU A 317 5.30 5.12 23.32
N GLN A 318 4.78 5.16 24.56
CA GLN A 318 4.75 4.00 25.44
C GLN A 318 3.81 2.91 24.90
N SER A 319 2.56 3.25 24.54
CA SER A 319 1.60 2.28 24.00
C SER A 319 2.08 1.62 22.70
N GLY A 320 2.67 2.40 21.80
CA GLY A 320 3.27 1.90 20.55
C GLY A 320 4.44 0.95 20.81
N SER A 321 5.24 1.21 21.85
CA SER A 321 6.39 0.39 22.23
C SER A 321 5.99 -0.90 22.95
N GLU A 322 4.95 -0.85 23.78
CA GLU A 322 4.34 -2.03 24.41
C GLU A 322 3.75 -2.96 23.35
N ALA A 323 3.01 -2.42 22.38
CA ALA A 323 2.49 -3.19 21.24
C ALA A 323 3.62 -3.79 20.40
N LEU A 324 4.69 -3.03 20.16
CA LEU A 324 5.88 -3.50 19.44
C LEU A 324 6.56 -4.66 20.18
N LEU A 325 6.72 -4.53 21.49
CA LEU A 325 7.29 -5.57 22.34
C LEU A 325 6.44 -6.85 22.32
N TYR A 326 5.12 -6.72 22.40
CA TYR A 326 4.21 -7.85 22.33
C TYR A 326 4.39 -8.63 21.01
N HIS A 327 4.35 -7.95 19.86
CA HIS A 327 4.51 -8.61 18.57
C HIS A 327 5.92 -9.19 18.37
N LEU A 328 6.98 -8.50 18.81
CA LEU A 328 8.33 -9.06 18.77
C LEU A 328 8.46 -10.31 19.64
N SER A 329 7.78 -10.36 20.78
CA SER A 329 7.77 -11.54 21.67
C SER A 329 7.07 -12.73 21.02
N GLU A 330 5.95 -12.49 20.33
CA GLU A 330 5.29 -13.54 19.53
C GLU A 330 6.20 -14.05 18.40
N VAL A 331 6.89 -13.15 17.68
CA VAL A 331 7.81 -13.53 16.60
C VAL A 331 9.04 -14.26 17.14
N LYS A 332 9.56 -13.89 18.33
CA LYS A 332 10.58 -14.69 19.03
C LYS A 332 10.03 -16.08 19.35
N GLY A 333 8.80 -16.18 19.85
CA GLY A 333 8.10 -17.44 20.06
C GLY A 333 8.07 -18.30 18.79
N MET A 334 7.77 -17.72 17.64
CA MET A 334 7.80 -18.41 16.33
C MET A 334 9.22 -18.86 15.95
N SER A 335 10.24 -18.01 16.13
CA SER A 335 11.63 -18.32 15.79
C SER A 335 12.21 -19.51 16.58
N LEU A 336 11.68 -19.80 17.77
CA LEU A 336 12.10 -20.95 18.58
C LEU A 336 11.63 -22.29 17.96
N TRP A 337 10.61 -22.27 17.10
CA TRP A 337 10.14 -23.44 16.36
C TRP A 337 10.99 -23.63 15.10
N LYS A 338 12.25 -24.01 15.32
CA LYS A 338 13.28 -24.10 14.27
C LYS A 338 12.84 -24.91 13.06
N GLN A 339 12.19 -26.06 13.26
CA GLN A 339 11.71 -26.92 12.16
C GLN A 339 10.80 -26.20 11.15
N LYS A 340 10.06 -25.17 11.58
CA LYS A 340 9.10 -24.43 10.75
C LYS A 340 9.65 -23.11 10.22
N PHE A 341 10.35 -22.35 11.07
CA PHE A 341 10.71 -20.96 10.79
C PHE A 341 12.20 -20.73 10.47
N GLU A 342 13.07 -21.70 10.77
CA GLU A 342 14.49 -21.63 10.37
C GLU A 342 14.67 -21.59 8.84
N PRO A 343 13.91 -22.38 8.03
CA PRO A 343 13.97 -22.28 6.57
C PRO A 343 13.56 -20.90 6.01
N LEU A 344 12.74 -20.16 6.78
CA LEU A 344 12.29 -18.81 6.42
C LEU A 344 13.29 -17.73 6.86
N GLY A 345 14.37 -18.08 7.56
CA GLY A 345 15.42 -17.14 7.95
C GLY A 345 15.19 -16.39 9.26
N LEU A 346 14.21 -16.80 10.08
CA LEU A 346 13.97 -16.19 11.39
C LEU A 346 15.09 -16.55 12.38
N ASP A 347 15.76 -15.51 12.89
CA ASP A 347 16.88 -15.65 13.82
C ASP A 347 16.47 -15.30 15.24
N SER A 348 16.47 -16.31 16.12
CA SER A 348 16.11 -16.14 17.52
C SER A 348 17.04 -15.20 18.28
N VAL A 349 18.33 -15.17 17.94
CA VAL A 349 19.33 -14.34 18.64
C VAL A 349 19.17 -12.87 18.25
N ALA A 350 18.96 -12.61 16.95
CA ALA A 350 18.71 -11.26 16.47
C ALA A 350 17.42 -10.67 17.06
N LEU A 351 16.34 -11.48 17.12
CA LEU A 351 15.07 -11.08 17.74
C LEU A 351 15.18 -10.84 19.24
N GLU A 352 16.01 -11.60 19.95
CA GLU A 352 16.30 -11.34 21.36
C GLU A 352 17.00 -9.98 21.54
N GLY A 353 17.97 -9.67 20.68
CA GLY A 353 18.59 -8.35 20.62
C GLY A 353 17.59 -7.22 20.32
N ALA A 354 16.63 -7.46 19.42
CA ALA A 354 15.56 -6.53 19.09
C ALA A 354 14.62 -6.27 20.28
N ILE A 355 14.17 -7.33 20.96
CA ILE A 355 13.34 -7.22 22.18
C ILE A 355 14.08 -6.44 23.25
N THR A 356 15.36 -6.77 23.45
CA THR A 356 16.16 -6.06 24.45
C THR A 356 16.28 -4.59 24.07
N ALA A 357 16.40 -4.26 22.78
CA ALA A 357 16.38 -2.88 22.30
C ALA A 357 15.04 -2.17 22.57
N VAL A 358 13.87 -2.76 22.33
CA VAL A 358 12.60 -2.05 22.58
C VAL A 358 12.37 -1.77 24.07
N VAL A 359 12.55 -2.78 24.94
CA VAL A 359 12.31 -2.63 26.38
C VAL A 359 13.28 -1.64 27.04
N LYS A 360 14.52 -1.57 26.54
CA LYS A 360 15.53 -0.60 26.99
C LYS A 360 15.15 0.87 26.76
N ARG A 361 14.29 1.14 25.76
CA ARG A 361 14.39 2.40 24.99
C ARG A 361 13.17 3.28 25.04
N PHE A 362 11.99 2.75 25.38
CA PHE A 362 10.75 3.52 25.32
C PHE A 362 9.91 3.53 26.60
N PRO A 363 10.15 2.65 27.59
CA PRO A 363 9.84 3.02 28.96
C PRO A 363 10.90 2.48 29.91
N SER A 364 12.03 3.18 30.00
CA SER A 364 12.71 3.20 31.29
C SER A 364 11.93 4.20 32.16
N PRO A 365 11.51 3.82 33.38
CA PRO A 365 11.04 4.80 34.36
C PRO A 365 12.10 5.85 34.64
N PHE A 366 13.32 5.83 34.08
CA PHE A 366 14.26 6.94 34.22
C PHE A 366 14.04 8.08 33.23
N THR A 367 13.68 7.85 31.97
CA THR A 367 13.30 8.95 31.06
C THR A 367 11.89 9.43 31.35
N SER A 368 10.96 8.50 31.58
CA SER A 368 9.62 8.86 32.02
C SER A 368 9.60 9.32 33.47
N CYS A 369 10.40 8.90 34.46
CA CYS A 369 10.48 9.61 35.75
C CYS A 369 11.36 10.85 35.71
N SER A 370 12.24 11.09 34.73
CA SER A 370 12.89 12.41 34.62
C SER A 370 11.92 13.43 34.02
N MET A 371 11.05 13.02 33.09
CA MET A 371 9.93 13.85 32.63
C MET A 371 8.77 13.87 33.64
N LEU A 372 8.38 12.75 34.25
CA LEU A 372 7.28 12.60 35.24
C LEU A 372 7.67 13.15 36.62
N ARG A 373 8.92 13.08 37.07
CA ARG A 373 9.35 13.88 38.26
C ARG A 373 9.39 15.37 37.96
N MET A 374 9.36 15.77 36.69
CA MET A 374 9.06 17.15 36.29
C MET A 374 7.55 17.40 36.03
N CYS A 375 6.70 16.36 36.05
CA CYS A 375 5.26 16.46 35.70
C CYS A 375 4.29 15.96 36.80
N GLU A 376 4.74 15.50 37.96
CA GLU A 376 3.87 15.13 39.09
C GLU A 376 3.77 16.28 40.11
N GLU A 377 2.78 17.16 39.92
CA GLU A 377 1.80 17.45 40.97
C GLU A 377 0.52 18.07 40.39
N HIS A 378 -0.61 17.58 40.88
CA HIS A 378 -1.94 18.12 40.60
C HIS A 378 -2.02 19.50 41.28
N VAL A 379 -2.17 20.59 40.54
CA VAL A 379 -2.45 21.90 41.14
C VAL A 379 -3.94 21.91 41.56
N PRO A 380 -4.27 22.01 42.86
CA PRO A 380 -5.65 22.20 43.29
C PRO A 380 -6.17 23.57 42.83
N PRO A 381 -7.48 23.75 42.60
CA PRO A 381 -8.07 24.98 42.07
C PRO A 381 -8.05 26.19 43.03
N GLU A 382 -7.04 26.30 43.89
CA GLU A 382 -6.94 27.33 44.94
C GLU A 382 -5.61 28.08 44.84
N LEU A 383 -5.44 28.81 43.73
CA LEU A 383 -4.30 29.70 43.44
C LEU A 383 -4.29 30.97 44.33
N ASN A 384 -4.53 30.84 45.63
CA ASN A 384 -4.50 31.97 46.57
C ASN A 384 -3.75 31.69 47.87
N LYS A 385 -3.09 30.54 48.02
CA LYS A 385 -2.17 30.28 49.13
C LYS A 385 -0.99 29.44 48.65
N MET A 386 0.02 30.08 48.04
CA MET A 386 1.33 29.45 47.87
C MET A 386 1.84 28.99 49.23
N THR A 387 2.06 27.68 49.38
CA THR A 387 2.67 27.11 50.59
C THR A 387 4.19 27.29 50.53
N GLN A 388 4.87 27.21 51.68
CA GLN A 388 6.33 27.28 51.74
C GLN A 388 7.02 26.15 50.95
N LYS A 389 6.30 25.04 50.71
CA LYS A 389 6.75 23.95 49.82
C LYS A 389 6.70 24.37 48.35
N ASP A 390 5.67 25.08 47.91
CA ASP A 390 5.56 25.56 46.53
C ASP A 390 6.64 26.61 46.23
N ILE A 391 6.94 27.47 47.20
CA ILE A 391 8.03 28.45 47.09
C ILE A 391 9.40 27.76 47.09
N ALA A 392 9.61 26.75 47.93
CA ALA A 392 10.83 25.95 47.91
C ALA A 392 10.97 25.17 46.60
N PHE A 393 9.88 24.64 46.05
CA PHE A 393 9.85 23.94 44.77
C PHE A 393 10.17 24.88 43.60
N VAL A 394 9.58 26.09 43.58
CA VAL A 394 9.92 27.11 42.57
C VAL A 394 11.37 27.55 42.71
N ALA A 395 11.89 27.69 43.94
CA ALA A 395 13.29 28.02 44.18
C ALA A 395 14.23 26.89 43.75
N ASP A 396 13.89 25.63 44.02
CA ASP A 396 14.64 24.46 43.59
C ASP A 396 14.60 24.34 42.05
N PHE A 397 13.43 24.48 41.43
CA PHE A 397 13.25 24.51 39.97
C PHE A 397 14.09 25.62 39.32
N LEU A 398 14.02 26.85 39.84
CA LEU A 398 14.85 27.95 39.34
C LEU A 398 16.34 27.67 39.57
N SER A 399 16.74 27.11 40.72
CA SER A 399 18.14 26.76 40.96
C SER A 399 18.64 25.64 40.05
N GLU A 400 17.78 24.69 39.69
CA GLU A 400 18.16 23.50 38.92
C GLU A 400 18.15 23.76 37.40
N HIS A 401 17.27 24.65 36.94
CA HIS A 401 17.10 25.01 35.52
C HIS A 401 17.75 26.34 35.11
N PHE A 402 17.97 27.25 36.07
CA PHE A 402 18.58 28.57 35.85
C PHE A 402 19.86 28.78 36.66
N SER A 403 20.49 27.73 37.19
CA SER A 403 21.86 27.85 37.73
C SER A 403 22.82 28.29 36.63
N GLU A 404 23.54 29.39 36.90
CA GLU A 404 24.62 29.90 36.06
C GLU A 404 25.61 28.77 35.79
N ASN A 405 25.68 28.34 34.53
CA ASN A 405 26.64 27.35 34.10
C ASN A 405 27.67 28.09 33.24
N GLU A 406 28.71 28.63 33.89
CA GLU A 406 29.74 29.48 33.27
C GLU A 406 30.38 28.82 32.02
N GLU A 407 30.50 27.49 32.00
CA GLU A 407 31.02 26.72 30.86
C GLU A 407 30.08 26.69 29.62
N LEU A 408 28.76 26.83 29.83
CA LEU A 408 27.76 26.91 28.75
C LEU A 408 27.75 28.30 28.10
N PHE A 409 28.04 29.34 28.89
CA PHE A 409 28.20 30.70 28.39
C PHE A 409 29.42 30.80 27.47
N ASP A 410 30.56 30.25 27.88
CA ASP A 410 31.80 30.26 27.09
C ASP A 410 31.71 29.46 25.77
N ARG A 411 30.85 28.43 25.71
CA ARG A 411 30.69 27.59 24.50
C ARG A 411 29.60 28.05 23.53
N LYS A 412 28.47 28.58 24.03
CA LYS A 412 27.28 28.87 23.21
C LYS A 412 26.65 30.24 23.45
N GLY A 413 27.20 31.06 24.35
CA GLY A 413 26.71 32.42 24.62
C GLY A 413 25.33 32.49 25.30
N LYS A 414 24.86 31.40 25.91
CA LYS A 414 23.56 31.32 26.61
C LYS A 414 23.77 31.09 28.11
N TYR A 415 23.06 31.84 28.95
CA TYR A 415 23.15 31.78 30.43
C TYR A 415 22.22 30.74 31.08
N PHE A 416 21.15 30.29 30.39
CA PHE A 416 20.10 29.44 30.97
C PHE A 416 20.00 28.10 30.24
N ASN A 417 19.95 27.00 30.99
CA ASN A 417 19.90 25.65 30.43
C ASN A 417 18.46 25.13 30.31
N VAL A 418 17.65 25.79 29.48
CA VAL A 418 16.32 25.29 29.08
C VAL A 418 16.44 24.06 28.14
N GLU A 419 17.66 23.71 27.73
CA GLU A 419 17.96 22.63 26.79
C GLU A 419 17.99 21.22 27.43
N ARG A 420 17.68 21.06 28.73
CA ARG A 420 17.69 19.74 29.41
C ARG A 420 16.69 18.72 28.85
N VAL A 421 15.53 19.15 28.33
CA VAL A 421 14.58 18.29 27.61
C VAL A 421 15.01 18.17 26.14
N GLY A 422 15.35 19.31 25.52
CA GLY A 422 15.78 19.38 24.13
C GLY A 422 16.97 18.49 23.79
N GLN A 423 17.94 18.30 24.68
CA GLN A 423 19.08 17.40 24.45
C GLN A 423 18.69 15.94 24.15
N TYR A 424 17.52 15.47 24.62
CA TYR A 424 17.04 14.13 24.30
C TYR A 424 16.37 14.08 22.92
N LEU A 425 15.76 15.18 22.49
CA LEU A 425 15.05 15.33 21.22
C LEU A 425 15.94 15.82 20.07
N LYS A 426 17.16 16.28 20.35
CA LYS A 426 18.14 16.61 19.30
C LYS A 426 18.61 15.35 18.59
N ASP A 427 18.60 15.38 17.27
CA ASP A 427 19.07 14.30 16.41
C ASP A 427 20.59 14.39 16.15
N GLU A 428 21.35 14.53 17.23
CA GLU A 428 22.83 14.65 17.23
C GLU A 428 23.45 13.37 17.81
N ASP A 429 24.61 12.97 17.27
CA ASP A 429 25.37 11.79 17.74
C ASP A 429 26.25 12.10 18.98
N GLU A 430 26.30 13.37 19.39
CA GLU A 430 27.03 13.84 20.56
C GLU A 430 26.40 13.33 21.88
N ASP A 431 27.22 13.25 22.92
CA ASP A 431 26.72 12.92 24.26
C ASP A 431 25.88 14.07 24.83
N LEU A 432 24.95 13.73 25.73
CA LEU A 432 24.10 14.70 26.41
C LEU A 432 24.96 15.75 27.13
N VAL A 433 24.63 17.03 26.91
CA VAL A 433 25.32 18.17 27.56
C VAL A 433 25.16 18.11 29.08
N SER A 434 24.01 17.63 29.55
CA SER A 434 23.68 17.50 30.97
C SER A 434 22.97 16.17 31.23
N PRO A 435 23.72 15.07 31.41
CA PRO A 435 23.14 13.76 31.71
C PRO A 435 22.42 13.75 33.06
N PRO A 436 21.44 12.84 33.26
CA PRO A 436 20.71 12.75 34.50
C PRO A 436 21.62 12.31 35.64
N ASN A 437 21.42 12.87 36.84
CA ASN A 437 22.20 12.50 38.01
C ASN A 437 21.82 11.08 38.46
N THR A 438 22.73 10.14 38.25
CA THR A 438 22.56 8.72 38.64
C THR A 438 23.06 8.43 40.06
N LYS A 439 23.69 9.40 40.73
CA LYS A 439 24.26 9.22 42.08
C LYS A 439 23.12 9.09 43.10
N GLY A 440 23.14 8.01 43.88
CA GLY A 440 22.15 7.72 44.93
C GLY A 440 21.05 6.73 44.51
N ASN A 441 21.03 6.29 43.26
CA ASN A 441 20.10 5.25 42.82
C ASN A 441 20.53 3.86 43.32
N GLN A 442 19.77 3.32 44.27
CA GLN A 442 20.05 2.02 44.91
C GLN A 442 20.12 0.86 43.91
N TRP A 443 19.28 0.86 42.86
CA TRP A 443 19.30 -0.18 41.83
C TRP A 443 20.56 -0.13 40.98
N LEU A 444 20.99 1.07 40.57
CA LEU A 444 22.22 1.22 39.78
C LEU A 444 23.46 0.85 40.59
N ASN A 445 23.50 1.20 41.88
CA ASN A 445 24.58 0.79 42.77
C ASN A 445 24.65 -0.74 42.89
N PHE A 446 23.50 -1.39 43.13
CA PHE A 446 23.41 -2.85 43.20
C PHE A 446 23.81 -3.54 41.89
N LEU A 447 23.38 -2.99 40.75
CA LEU A 447 23.75 -3.49 39.43
C LEU A 447 25.25 -3.32 39.16
N GLN A 448 25.86 -2.22 39.63
CA GLN A 448 27.30 -1.96 39.51
C GLN A 448 28.15 -2.85 40.44
N GLU A 449 27.60 -3.30 41.56
CA GLU A 449 28.31 -4.19 42.49
C GLU A 449 28.20 -5.67 42.11
N SER A 450 27.11 -6.07 41.44
CA SER A 450 26.88 -7.44 41.01
C SER A 450 27.69 -7.82 39.75
N THR A 451 28.29 -9.01 39.75
CA THR A 451 28.97 -9.59 38.57
C THR A 451 27.98 -10.23 37.59
N TYR A 452 27.10 -11.09 38.09
CA TYR A 452 26.18 -11.87 37.25
C TYR A 452 25.03 -11.04 36.65
N LEU A 453 24.59 -9.98 37.34
CA LEU A 453 23.50 -9.13 36.82
C LEU A 453 23.97 -8.24 35.66
N LYS A 454 25.24 -7.83 35.65
CA LYS A 454 25.81 -7.06 34.52
C LYS A 454 25.84 -7.86 33.23
N GLU A 455 26.08 -9.16 33.33
CA GLU A 455 26.18 -10.07 32.18
C GLU A 455 24.86 -10.78 31.86
N SER A 456 23.81 -10.56 32.64
CA SER A 456 22.52 -11.23 32.45
C SER A 456 21.86 -10.79 31.14
N PRO A 457 21.48 -11.74 30.25
CA PRO A 457 20.77 -11.42 29.01
C PRO A 457 19.32 -10.94 29.25
N LEU A 458 18.82 -11.12 30.48
CA LEU A 458 17.49 -10.67 30.89
C LEU A 458 17.47 -9.20 31.32
N LEU A 459 18.65 -8.61 31.59
CA LEU A 459 18.78 -7.23 32.02
C LEU A 459 19.16 -6.31 30.86
N PHE A 460 18.72 -5.07 30.99
CA PHE A 460 18.78 -4.07 29.95
C PHE A 460 20.03 -3.18 30.14
N PRO A 461 21.04 -3.20 29.25
CA PRO A 461 22.10 -2.20 29.30
C PRO A 461 21.59 -0.76 29.16
N SER A 462 22.12 0.13 30.00
CA SER A 462 21.75 1.54 30.12
C SER A 462 22.67 2.46 29.31
N TYR A 463 22.11 3.45 28.61
CA TYR A 463 22.85 4.49 27.90
C TYR A 463 22.57 5.89 28.48
N PRO A 464 23.08 6.22 29.69
CA PRO A 464 22.71 7.44 30.41
C PRO A 464 23.22 8.73 29.76
N GLN A 465 24.16 8.64 28.81
CA GLN A 465 24.79 9.78 28.15
C GLN A 465 24.28 10.01 26.73
N LYS A 466 23.31 9.22 26.25
CA LYS A 466 22.88 9.25 24.83
C LYS A 466 21.48 9.84 24.66
N SER A 467 21.24 10.45 23.50
CA SER A 467 19.94 11.00 23.11
C SER A 467 18.90 9.91 22.82
N LEU A 468 17.61 10.29 22.82
CA LEU A 468 16.52 9.38 22.47
C LEU A 468 16.60 8.96 20.99
N HIS A 469 17.06 9.87 20.12
CA HIS A 469 17.26 9.60 18.70
C HIS A 469 18.33 8.55 18.43
N PHE A 470 19.50 8.65 19.08
CA PHE A 470 20.55 7.64 18.98
C PHE A 470 20.00 6.24 19.33
N VAL A 471 19.23 6.21 20.42
CA VAL A 471 18.62 5.02 20.97
C VAL A 471 17.56 4.44 20.01
N LYS A 472 16.69 5.29 19.43
CA LYS A 472 15.73 4.93 18.38
C LYS A 472 16.40 4.36 17.14
N ARG A 473 17.39 5.05 16.56
CA ARG A 473 18.13 4.58 15.36
C ARG A 473 18.74 3.21 15.59
N MET A 474 19.37 2.99 16.75
CA MET A 474 19.93 1.69 17.09
C MET A 474 18.84 0.61 17.26
N MET A 475 17.59 0.97 17.57
CA MET A 475 16.48 0.02 17.73
C MET A 475 15.94 -0.37 16.36
N GLU A 476 15.67 0.64 15.53
CA GLU A 476 15.26 0.50 14.15
C GLU A 476 16.25 -0.37 13.38
N ASN A 477 17.56 -0.10 13.45
CA ASN A 477 18.58 -0.90 12.76
C ASN A 477 18.54 -2.40 13.12
N VAL A 478 18.34 -2.74 14.39
CA VAL A 478 18.31 -4.14 14.83
C VAL A 478 17.02 -4.83 14.38
N ILE A 479 15.88 -4.13 14.47
CA ILE A 479 14.59 -4.66 14.03
C ILE A 479 14.57 -4.79 12.50
N GLU A 480 15.10 -3.81 11.78
CA GLU A 480 15.16 -3.78 10.32
C GLU A 480 16.07 -4.89 9.78
N HIS A 481 17.19 -5.18 10.46
CA HIS A 481 17.99 -6.35 10.15
C HIS A 481 17.20 -7.67 10.30
N CYS A 482 16.38 -7.79 11.35
CA CYS A 482 15.51 -8.96 11.54
C CYS A 482 14.43 -9.06 10.45
N LEU A 483 13.89 -7.93 10.01
CA LEU A 483 12.86 -7.83 8.96
C LEU A 483 13.43 -8.14 7.56
N GLN A 484 14.69 -7.80 7.29
CA GLN A 484 15.32 -8.01 5.97
C GLN A 484 15.81 -9.44 5.75
N LYS A 485 16.26 -10.12 6.81
CA LYS A 485 16.86 -11.47 6.71
C LYS A 485 15.94 -12.53 6.04
N PRO A 486 14.63 -12.60 6.34
CA PRO A 486 13.72 -13.50 5.62
C PRO A 486 13.65 -13.23 4.13
N ALA A 487 13.65 -11.95 3.70
CA ALA A 487 13.60 -11.59 2.29
C ALA A 487 14.80 -12.11 1.49
N GLU A 488 16.00 -12.10 2.11
CA GLU A 488 17.19 -12.67 1.50
C GLU A 488 17.18 -14.20 1.48
N VAL A 489 16.76 -14.85 2.57
CA VAL A 489 16.76 -16.31 2.68
C VAL A 489 15.74 -16.93 1.73
N ILE A 490 14.51 -16.41 1.74
CA ILE A 490 13.45 -16.82 0.82
C ILE A 490 13.88 -16.51 -0.62
N GLY A 491 14.44 -15.33 -0.87
CA GLY A 491 14.95 -14.95 -2.19
C GLY A 491 16.02 -15.91 -2.73
N LYS A 492 16.94 -16.38 -1.88
CA LYS A 492 17.96 -17.39 -2.24
C LYS A 492 17.41 -18.79 -2.43
N SER A 493 16.26 -19.11 -1.82
CA SER A 493 15.59 -20.41 -1.99
C SER A 493 14.95 -20.55 -3.38
N VAL A 494 14.51 -19.43 -3.96
CA VAL A 494 13.86 -19.38 -5.27
C VAL A 494 14.91 -19.63 -6.36
N LYS A 495 14.67 -20.64 -7.19
CA LYS A 495 15.57 -21.03 -8.28
C LYS A 495 14.87 -20.89 -9.62
N GLN A 496 15.65 -20.56 -10.65
CA GLN A 496 15.15 -20.64 -12.02
C GLN A 496 14.95 -22.11 -12.42
N ALA A 497 13.70 -22.50 -12.62
CA ALA A 497 13.33 -23.86 -13.02
C ALA A 497 13.26 -24.00 -14.55
N VAL A 498 12.72 -22.99 -15.23
CA VAL A 498 12.55 -23.00 -16.70
C VAL A 498 13.01 -21.68 -17.29
N PHE A 499 13.70 -21.74 -18.42
CA PHE A 499 14.07 -20.60 -19.24
C PHE A 499 13.83 -20.94 -20.71
N LEU A 500 13.01 -20.14 -21.39
CA LEU A 500 12.63 -20.35 -22.79
C LEU A 500 12.79 -19.04 -23.57
N PRO A 501 13.76 -18.95 -24.50
CA PRO A 501 13.87 -17.79 -25.38
C PRO A 501 12.79 -17.84 -26.45
N LEU A 502 11.89 -16.85 -26.46
CA LEU A 502 10.73 -16.84 -27.34
C LEU A 502 11.10 -16.27 -28.72
N TYR A 503 11.41 -14.98 -28.81
CA TYR A 503 11.60 -14.31 -30.09
C TYR A 503 12.41 -13.01 -29.96
N THR A 504 12.95 -12.52 -31.08
CA THR A 504 13.56 -11.17 -31.17
C THR A 504 12.70 -10.27 -32.04
N VAL A 505 12.14 -9.20 -31.48
CA VAL A 505 11.31 -8.24 -32.23
C VAL A 505 11.44 -6.82 -31.62
N PRO A 506 11.43 -5.75 -32.44
CA PRO A 506 11.22 -4.39 -31.97
C PRO A 506 9.78 -4.20 -31.44
N GLU A 507 9.65 -4.18 -30.12
CA GLU A 507 8.51 -3.69 -29.31
C GLU A 507 7.09 -4.16 -29.71
N ARG A 508 6.51 -5.10 -28.94
CA ARG A 508 5.06 -5.36 -28.84
C ARG A 508 4.69 -6.20 -27.60
N TYR A 509 3.39 -6.40 -27.37
CA TYR A 509 2.78 -6.85 -26.12
C TYR A 509 2.90 -8.35 -25.87
N ASP A 510 3.32 -8.71 -24.65
CA ASP A 510 3.25 -10.06 -24.09
C ASP A 510 2.34 -10.07 -22.87
N LEU A 511 1.39 -11.00 -22.83
CA LEU A 511 0.46 -11.15 -21.72
C LEU A 511 0.68 -12.45 -20.97
N MET A 512 0.62 -12.39 -19.64
CA MET A 512 0.58 -13.55 -18.76
C MET A 512 -0.76 -13.64 -18.04
N TRP A 513 -1.18 -14.88 -17.77
CA TRP A 513 -2.35 -15.19 -16.97
C TRP A 513 -2.12 -16.44 -16.13
N ASN A 514 -2.60 -16.41 -14.89
CA ASN A 514 -2.64 -17.58 -14.03
C ASN A 514 -4.07 -18.11 -13.98
N ASP A 515 -4.29 -19.28 -14.58
CA ASP A 515 -5.55 -20.02 -14.43
C ASP A 515 -5.52 -20.73 -13.08
N LYS A 516 -6.35 -20.21 -12.19
CA LYS A 516 -6.44 -20.66 -10.80
C LYS A 516 -7.07 -22.04 -10.69
N LYS A 517 -8.01 -22.39 -11.58
CA LYS A 517 -8.75 -23.65 -11.54
C LYS A 517 -7.89 -24.79 -12.07
N ALA A 518 -7.25 -24.60 -13.22
CA ALA A 518 -6.41 -25.62 -13.83
C ALA A 518 -5.00 -25.70 -13.24
N LYS A 519 -4.60 -24.71 -12.41
CA LYS A 519 -3.24 -24.56 -11.87
C LYS A 519 -2.20 -24.50 -13.00
N MET A 520 -2.41 -23.59 -13.94
CA MET A 520 -1.55 -23.40 -15.11
C MET A 520 -1.19 -21.92 -15.30
N HIS A 521 0.02 -21.67 -15.76
CA HIS A 521 0.44 -20.40 -16.33
C HIS A 521 0.17 -20.41 -17.83
N TYR A 522 -0.54 -19.40 -18.30
CA TYR A 522 -0.78 -19.14 -19.71
C TYR A 522 -0.04 -17.87 -20.13
N VAL A 523 0.58 -17.93 -21.30
CA VAL A 523 1.26 -16.80 -21.92
C VAL A 523 0.75 -16.66 -23.34
N VAL A 524 0.28 -15.47 -23.69
CA VAL A 524 -0.24 -15.13 -25.00
C VAL A 524 0.64 -14.05 -25.60
N PHE A 525 1.12 -14.29 -26.82
CA PHE A 525 1.99 -13.37 -27.55
C PHE A 525 1.82 -13.52 -29.06
N CYS A 526 2.29 -12.51 -29.79
CA CYS A 526 2.23 -12.45 -31.24
C CYS A 526 3.62 -12.20 -31.82
N MET A 527 3.94 -12.86 -32.94
CA MET A 527 5.20 -12.66 -33.67
C MET A 527 4.91 -12.11 -35.07
N PRO A 528 4.60 -10.80 -35.20
CA PRO A 528 4.02 -10.27 -36.43
C PRO A 528 4.98 -10.23 -37.62
N GLU A 529 6.28 -10.06 -37.39
CA GLU A 529 7.30 -10.05 -38.46
C GLU A 529 7.46 -11.43 -39.11
N ILE A 530 7.14 -12.49 -38.38
CA ILE A 530 7.23 -13.88 -38.83
C ILE A 530 5.88 -14.35 -39.36
N SER A 531 4.83 -14.07 -38.59
CA SER A 531 3.47 -14.50 -38.85
C SER A 531 2.49 -13.44 -38.31
N PRO A 532 2.07 -12.46 -39.13
CA PRO A 532 1.20 -11.36 -38.69
C PRO A 532 -0.19 -11.80 -38.21
N CYS A 533 -0.58 -13.04 -38.53
CA CYS A 533 -1.92 -13.56 -38.34
C CYS A 533 -1.97 -14.75 -37.39
N LYS A 534 -0.91 -14.99 -36.60
CA LYS A 534 -0.89 -16.07 -35.61
C LYS A 534 -0.81 -15.50 -34.20
N LEU A 535 -1.59 -16.11 -33.32
CA LEU A 535 -1.56 -15.90 -31.89
C LEU A 535 -0.94 -17.15 -31.25
N TYR A 536 0.08 -16.99 -30.42
CA TYR A 536 0.75 -18.11 -29.78
C TYR A 536 0.30 -18.23 -28.32
N LEU A 537 0.00 -19.46 -27.89
CA LEU A 537 -0.41 -19.79 -26.53
C LEU A 537 0.59 -20.78 -25.93
N LEU A 538 1.38 -20.30 -24.97
CA LEU A 538 2.28 -21.12 -24.17
C LEU A 538 1.59 -21.46 -22.85
N ARG A 539 1.49 -22.76 -22.52
CA ARG A 539 0.91 -23.24 -21.27
C ARG A 539 1.93 -24.06 -20.48
N LYS A 540 2.08 -23.74 -19.20
CA LYS A 540 2.99 -24.41 -18.26
C LYS A 540 2.28 -24.71 -16.94
N GLY A 541 2.59 -25.84 -16.31
CA GLY A 541 2.05 -26.15 -14.98
C GLY A 541 2.59 -25.18 -13.94
N THR A 542 1.80 -24.87 -12.91
CA THR A 542 2.30 -24.08 -11.77
C THR A 542 3.35 -24.83 -10.96
N ASP A 543 3.30 -26.16 -10.95
CA ASP A 543 4.33 -27.00 -10.38
C ASP A 543 5.42 -27.28 -11.43
N PRO A 544 6.66 -26.77 -11.25
CA PRO A 544 7.73 -26.95 -12.23
C PRO A 544 8.11 -28.42 -12.45
N ASN A 545 7.84 -29.28 -11.47
CA ASN A 545 8.16 -30.72 -11.54
C ASN A 545 7.12 -31.52 -12.32
N ARG A 546 5.95 -30.94 -12.60
CA ARG A 546 4.89 -31.59 -13.35
C ARG A 546 5.08 -31.31 -14.85
N TYR A 547 5.56 -32.31 -15.58
CA TYR A 547 5.73 -32.22 -17.03
C TYR A 547 4.38 -32.12 -17.74
N ILE A 548 3.94 -30.88 -17.98
CA ILE A 548 2.83 -30.55 -18.89
C ILE A 548 3.33 -29.41 -19.78
N ASN A 549 3.93 -29.77 -20.92
CA ASN A 549 4.30 -28.83 -21.97
C ASN A 549 3.26 -28.94 -23.08
N VAL A 550 2.28 -28.05 -23.09
CA VAL A 550 1.38 -27.94 -24.24
C VAL A 550 1.56 -26.53 -24.81
N ASN A 551 2.34 -26.44 -25.87
CA ASN A 551 2.45 -25.20 -26.65
C ASN A 551 1.56 -25.36 -27.87
N SER A 552 0.60 -24.47 -28.03
CA SER A 552 -0.27 -24.44 -29.20
C SER A 552 -0.24 -23.06 -29.84
N SER A 553 -0.42 -23.01 -31.16
CA SER A 553 -0.64 -21.75 -31.87
C SER A 553 -2.03 -21.73 -32.49
N LEU A 554 -2.61 -20.54 -32.51
CA LEU A 554 -3.91 -20.24 -33.10
C LEU A 554 -3.68 -19.49 -34.41
N ASP A 555 -4.26 -20.02 -35.49
CA ASP A 555 -4.28 -19.36 -36.79
C ASP A 555 -5.49 -18.43 -36.89
N LEU A 556 -5.25 -17.12 -37.00
CA LEU A 556 -6.29 -16.11 -37.20
C LEU A 556 -6.66 -15.96 -38.68
N VAL A 557 -5.99 -16.67 -39.59
CA VAL A 557 -6.23 -16.63 -41.06
C VAL A 557 -7.54 -17.30 -41.47
N LYS A 558 -8.14 -18.16 -40.61
CA LYS A 558 -9.39 -18.88 -40.90
C LYS A 558 -10.57 -18.43 -40.03
N MET A 559 -10.67 -17.14 -39.71
CA MET A 559 -11.87 -16.62 -39.05
C MET A 559 -13.06 -16.63 -40.02
N PHE A 560 -13.96 -17.59 -39.84
CA PHE A 560 -15.31 -17.49 -40.38
C PHE A 560 -16.11 -16.57 -39.46
N LEU A 561 -16.58 -15.43 -39.98
CA LEU A 561 -17.59 -14.60 -39.32
C LEU A 561 -18.97 -15.05 -39.84
N PRO A 562 -19.75 -15.82 -39.06
CA PRO A 562 -21.09 -16.22 -39.48
C PRO A 562 -22.01 -14.99 -39.45
N GLY A 563 -22.30 -14.40 -40.60
CA GLY A 563 -23.12 -13.18 -40.59
C GLY A 563 -23.35 -12.43 -41.89
N ARG A 564 -23.51 -13.08 -43.04
CA ARG A 564 -24.32 -12.52 -44.15
C ARG A 564 -25.01 -13.62 -44.94
N THR A 565 -26.30 -13.80 -44.66
CA THR A 565 -27.20 -14.60 -45.49
C THR A 565 -27.62 -13.76 -46.71
N VAL A 566 -26.79 -13.67 -47.74
CA VAL A 566 -27.24 -13.62 -49.15
C VAL A 566 -26.12 -14.21 -50.01
N ILE A 567 -26.47 -15.29 -50.69
CA ILE A 567 -25.84 -15.92 -51.86
C ILE A 567 -24.75 -15.04 -52.51
N LEU A 568 -23.48 -15.36 -52.24
CA LEU A 568 -22.36 -15.28 -53.19
C LEU A 568 -21.23 -16.13 -52.61
N PHE A 569 -21.00 -17.28 -53.24
CA PHE A 569 -19.79 -18.08 -53.09
C PHE A 569 -18.57 -17.28 -53.57
N PHE A 570 -18.13 -16.30 -52.79
CA PHE A 570 -16.78 -15.75 -52.89
C PHE A 570 -16.07 -16.01 -51.56
N ARG A 571 -15.13 -16.96 -51.63
CA ARG A 571 -14.11 -17.20 -50.61
C ARG A 571 -13.27 -15.93 -50.45
N SER A 572 -13.69 -15.02 -49.59
CA SER A 572 -12.82 -13.95 -49.11
C SER A 572 -12.21 -14.40 -47.80
N HIS A 573 -11.01 -15.00 -47.88
CA HIS A 573 -10.17 -15.23 -46.70
C HIS A 573 -9.72 -13.86 -46.18
N TYR A 574 -10.45 -13.29 -45.22
CA TYR A 574 -10.02 -12.07 -44.56
C TYR A 574 -8.87 -12.41 -43.62
N VAL A 575 -7.70 -11.89 -43.95
CA VAL A 575 -6.48 -12.05 -43.17
C VAL A 575 -6.51 -11.00 -42.07
N TYR A 576 -6.60 -11.44 -40.81
CA TYR A 576 -6.58 -10.56 -39.64
C TYR A 576 -5.23 -10.62 -38.95
N SER A 577 -4.77 -9.47 -38.45
CA SER A 577 -3.63 -9.37 -37.54
C SER A 577 -4.12 -9.05 -36.13
N CYS A 578 -3.50 -9.65 -35.11
CA CYS A 578 -3.81 -9.36 -33.71
C CYS A 578 -3.02 -8.15 -33.23
N LEU A 579 -3.71 -7.16 -32.66
CA LEU A 579 -3.11 -5.95 -32.12
C LEU A 579 -2.89 -6.05 -30.61
N ASP A 580 -3.88 -6.57 -29.89
CA ASP A 580 -3.83 -6.78 -28.45
C ASP A 580 -4.76 -7.94 -28.06
N ALA A 581 -4.45 -8.59 -26.95
CA ALA A 581 -5.19 -9.71 -26.40
C ALA A 581 -5.21 -9.63 -24.88
N ARG A 582 -6.34 -9.95 -24.24
CA ARG A 582 -6.50 -10.03 -22.79
C ARG A 582 -7.40 -11.18 -22.37
N PHE A 583 -7.00 -11.91 -21.32
CA PHE A 583 -7.85 -12.93 -20.72
C PHE A 583 -9.07 -12.27 -20.10
N TYR A 584 -10.25 -12.70 -20.55
CA TYR A 584 -11.52 -12.28 -20.00
C TYR A 584 -11.83 -13.10 -18.74
N ASP A 585 -11.67 -14.41 -18.84
CA ASP A 585 -11.73 -15.38 -17.75
C ASP A 585 -10.80 -16.58 -18.06
N ASP A 586 -10.94 -17.68 -17.31
CA ASP A 586 -10.14 -18.90 -17.48
C ASP A 586 -10.43 -19.65 -18.81
N GLU A 587 -11.54 -19.34 -19.49
CA GLU A 587 -12.03 -20.06 -20.66
C GLU A 587 -12.04 -19.21 -21.93
N MET A 588 -12.03 -17.88 -21.80
CA MET A 588 -12.26 -16.93 -22.88
C MET A 588 -11.14 -15.87 -22.96
N LEU A 589 -10.64 -15.65 -24.18
CA LEU A 589 -9.66 -14.60 -24.49
C LEU A 589 -10.29 -13.52 -25.36
N THR A 590 -10.25 -12.26 -24.93
CA THR A 590 -10.71 -11.12 -25.73
C THR A 590 -9.56 -10.60 -26.58
N VAL A 591 -9.78 -10.44 -27.88
CA VAL A 591 -8.76 -9.98 -28.84
C VAL A 591 -9.25 -8.78 -29.65
N VAL A 592 -8.31 -7.88 -29.97
CA VAL A 592 -8.49 -6.80 -30.93
C VAL A 592 -7.77 -7.16 -32.21
N LEU A 593 -8.53 -7.19 -33.31
CA LEU A 593 -8.07 -7.63 -34.61
C LEU A 593 -8.12 -6.48 -35.62
N GLN A 594 -7.16 -6.46 -36.52
CA GLN A 594 -7.10 -5.56 -37.68
C GLN A 594 -7.24 -6.38 -38.96
N GLY A 595 -8.25 -6.06 -39.77
CA GLY A 595 -8.39 -6.61 -41.12
C GLY A 595 -7.34 -6.06 -42.09
N ALA A 596 -7.17 -6.75 -43.22
CA ALA A 596 -6.25 -6.37 -44.29
C ALA A 596 -6.47 -4.94 -44.84
N GLU A 597 -5.42 -4.39 -45.45
CA GLU A 597 -5.21 -2.95 -45.69
C GLU A 597 -6.32 -2.22 -46.47
N GLU A 598 -7.12 -2.91 -47.30
CA GLU A 598 -8.15 -2.27 -48.13
C GLU A 598 -9.37 -1.79 -47.33
N ASP A 599 -9.64 -2.37 -46.16
CA ASP A 599 -10.83 -2.09 -45.34
C ASP A 599 -10.48 -1.46 -43.97
N ASN A 600 -9.25 -1.67 -43.47
CA ASN A 600 -8.71 -1.18 -42.19
C ASN A 600 -9.65 -1.37 -40.97
N ARG A 601 -10.55 -2.34 -41.05
CA ARG A 601 -11.57 -2.63 -40.05
C ARG A 601 -10.94 -3.11 -38.75
N ARG A 602 -11.52 -2.69 -37.64
CA ARG A 602 -11.15 -3.13 -36.29
C ARG A 602 -12.27 -3.99 -35.74
N VAL A 603 -11.92 -5.16 -35.23
CA VAL A 603 -12.88 -6.12 -34.66
C VAL A 603 -12.48 -6.42 -33.23
N LEU A 604 -13.45 -6.36 -32.33
CA LEU A 604 -13.36 -6.91 -30.98
C LEU A 604 -14.01 -8.29 -31.00
N ALA A 605 -13.32 -9.32 -30.53
CA ALA A 605 -13.84 -10.69 -30.52
C ALA A 605 -13.46 -11.44 -29.24
N GLN A 606 -14.31 -12.39 -28.83
CA GLN A 606 -14.01 -13.35 -27.77
C GLN A 606 -13.67 -14.72 -28.36
N LEU A 607 -12.56 -15.30 -27.90
CA LEU A 607 -12.01 -16.57 -28.36
C LEU A 607 -12.17 -17.63 -27.26
N PRO A 608 -12.94 -18.71 -27.47
CA PRO A 608 -13.00 -19.82 -26.52
C PRO A 608 -11.72 -20.66 -26.58
N LEU A 609 -11.04 -20.76 -25.44
CA LEU A 609 -9.80 -21.51 -25.26
C LEU A 609 -10.02 -23.03 -25.31
N SER A 610 -11.23 -23.51 -25.04
CA SER A 610 -11.60 -24.94 -25.11
C SER A 610 -11.25 -25.56 -26.46
N SER A 611 -11.47 -24.82 -27.54
CA SER A 611 -11.12 -25.21 -28.91
C SER A 611 -9.61 -25.45 -29.03
N THR A 612 -8.80 -24.54 -28.50
CA THR A 612 -7.33 -24.57 -28.53
C THR A 612 -6.74 -25.67 -27.64
N LEU A 613 -7.41 -25.97 -26.52
CA LEU A 613 -7.02 -26.97 -25.55
C LEU A 613 -7.29 -28.40 -26.04
N SER A 614 -8.13 -28.58 -27.08
CA SER A 614 -8.43 -29.88 -27.70
C SER A 614 -7.36 -30.37 -28.69
N CYS A 615 -6.30 -29.58 -28.91
CA CYS A 615 -5.21 -29.96 -29.81
C CYS A 615 -4.35 -31.08 -29.19
N GLU A 616 -4.48 -32.31 -29.70
CA GLU A 616 -3.75 -33.50 -29.21
C GLU A 616 -2.28 -33.58 -29.67
N THR A 617 -1.86 -32.74 -30.62
CA THR A 617 -0.48 -32.75 -31.12
C THR A 617 0.45 -32.00 -30.17
N GLU A 618 1.39 -32.73 -29.56
CA GLU A 618 2.41 -32.16 -28.69
C GLU A 618 3.52 -31.47 -29.50
N PHE A 619 3.86 -30.25 -29.09
CA PHE A 619 5.04 -29.54 -29.58
C PHE A 619 6.25 -29.87 -28.70
N THR A 620 7.28 -30.46 -29.29
CA THR A 620 8.56 -30.70 -28.59
C THR A 620 9.52 -29.55 -28.88
N TRP A 621 9.84 -28.78 -27.84
CA TRP A 621 10.76 -27.65 -27.96
C TRP A 621 12.21 -28.11 -28.09
N GLU A 622 12.92 -27.66 -29.12
CA GLU A 622 14.37 -27.90 -29.23
C GLU A 622 15.16 -26.95 -28.32
N PRO A 623 15.86 -27.45 -27.28
CA PRO A 623 16.38 -26.60 -26.19
C PRO A 623 17.46 -25.59 -26.60
N ASN A 624 18.10 -25.78 -27.76
CA ASN A 624 19.14 -24.89 -28.27
C ASN A 624 18.60 -23.83 -29.25
N LEU A 625 17.31 -23.89 -29.59
CA LEU A 625 16.68 -22.97 -30.52
C LEU A 625 15.65 -22.10 -29.81
N ARG A 626 15.52 -20.88 -30.32
CA ARG A 626 14.46 -19.96 -29.93
C ARG A 626 13.15 -20.35 -30.60
N LEU A 627 12.01 -19.87 -30.11
CA LEU A 627 10.71 -20.24 -30.68
C LEU A 627 10.52 -19.70 -32.10
N ASP A 628 10.97 -18.47 -32.34
CA ASP A 628 10.89 -17.80 -33.64
C ASP A 628 11.55 -18.61 -34.78
N GLN A 629 12.62 -19.34 -34.47
CA GLN A 629 13.37 -20.18 -35.40
C GLN A 629 12.67 -21.50 -35.76
N GLN A 630 11.70 -21.94 -34.97
CA GLN A 630 11.02 -23.25 -35.11
C GLN A 630 9.50 -23.13 -35.26
N THR A 631 9.02 -21.99 -35.77
CA THR A 631 7.58 -21.67 -35.93
C THR A 631 6.81 -22.61 -36.85
N SER A 632 7.49 -23.32 -37.77
CA SER A 632 6.88 -24.30 -38.68
C SER A 632 6.43 -25.59 -37.98
N ALA A 633 7.08 -25.95 -36.87
CA ALA A 633 6.78 -27.15 -36.10
C ALA A 633 5.65 -26.95 -35.07
N ILE A 634 5.24 -25.70 -34.82
CA ILE A 634 4.20 -25.39 -33.83
C ILE A 634 2.82 -25.79 -34.39
N PRO A 635 2.06 -26.65 -33.69
CA PRO A 635 0.70 -27.01 -34.07
C PRO A 635 -0.16 -25.75 -34.22
N CYS A 636 -0.89 -25.66 -35.33
CA CYS A 636 -1.67 -24.49 -35.67
C CYS A 636 -3.12 -24.88 -35.89
N GLN A 637 -4.02 -24.35 -35.05
CA GLN A 637 -5.44 -24.62 -35.15
C GLN A 637 -6.18 -23.44 -35.78
N GLY A 638 -6.99 -23.70 -36.80
CA GLY A 638 -7.85 -22.69 -37.40
C GLY A 638 -9.02 -22.39 -36.47
N LEU A 639 -9.21 -21.11 -36.13
CA LEU A 639 -10.27 -20.69 -35.22
C LEU A 639 -11.49 -20.19 -36.00
N VAL A 640 -12.66 -20.76 -35.71
CA VAL A 640 -13.95 -20.26 -36.19
C VAL A 640 -14.54 -19.37 -35.10
N LEU A 641 -14.71 -18.09 -35.39
CA LEU A 641 -15.37 -17.17 -34.49
C LEU A 641 -16.88 -17.48 -34.48
N GLY A 642 -17.44 -17.69 -33.30
CA GLY A 642 -18.89 -17.78 -33.12
C GLY A 642 -19.56 -16.41 -33.30
N ASN A 643 -20.69 -16.21 -32.63
CA ASN A 643 -21.42 -14.94 -32.70
C ASN A 643 -20.85 -13.85 -31.77
N GLN A 644 -19.83 -14.16 -30.95
CA GLN A 644 -19.27 -13.25 -29.93
C GLN A 644 -18.17 -12.34 -30.50
N TRP A 645 -18.55 -11.46 -31.43
CA TRP A 645 -17.68 -10.42 -31.96
C TRP A 645 -18.47 -9.16 -32.33
N ARG A 646 -17.77 -8.03 -32.43
CA ARG A 646 -18.32 -6.75 -32.85
C ARG A 646 -17.31 -5.98 -33.69
N GLU A 647 -17.75 -5.47 -34.84
CA GLU A 647 -16.98 -4.50 -35.62
C GLU A 647 -16.99 -3.13 -34.93
N LEU A 648 -15.83 -2.50 -34.83
CA LEU A 648 -15.63 -1.21 -34.18
C LEU A 648 -15.66 -0.10 -35.24
N GLU A 649 -16.86 0.30 -35.63
CA GLU A 649 -17.09 1.36 -36.61
C GLU A 649 -16.47 2.68 -36.15
N SER A 650 -15.79 3.41 -37.03
CA SER A 650 -15.19 4.74 -36.76
C SER A 650 -14.15 4.80 -35.62
N MET A 651 -13.55 3.68 -35.20
CA MET A 651 -12.50 3.66 -34.17
C MET A 651 -11.25 2.92 -34.63
N LYS A 652 -10.10 3.57 -34.48
CA LYS A 652 -8.78 2.94 -34.66
C LYS A 652 -8.35 2.21 -33.38
N ALA A 653 -9.12 1.19 -32.98
CA ALA A 653 -8.86 0.40 -31.78
C ALA A 653 -7.46 -0.23 -31.81
N GLN A 654 -6.79 -0.22 -30.66
CA GLN A 654 -5.43 -0.74 -30.52
C GLN A 654 -5.26 -1.61 -29.28
N PHE A 655 -5.76 -1.16 -28.12
CA PHE A 655 -5.61 -1.87 -26.84
C PHE A 655 -6.95 -2.22 -26.24
N VAL A 656 -6.99 -3.27 -25.43
CA VAL A 656 -8.17 -3.68 -24.67
C VAL A 656 -7.82 -3.94 -23.21
N ALA A 657 -8.75 -3.62 -22.31
CA ALA A 657 -8.74 -4.03 -20.92
C ALA A 657 -10.09 -4.66 -20.60
N VAL A 658 -10.10 -5.81 -19.93
CA VAL A 658 -11.33 -6.58 -19.69
C VAL A 658 -11.47 -7.00 -18.23
N ASN A 659 -12.70 -7.33 -17.84
CA ASN A 659 -12.99 -8.03 -16.59
C ASN A 659 -14.15 -9.00 -16.84
N GLY A 660 -13.89 -10.32 -16.79
CA GLY A 660 -14.91 -11.35 -16.99
C GLY A 660 -15.89 -11.51 -15.85
N ILE A 661 -15.50 -11.19 -14.60
CA ILE A 661 -16.40 -11.25 -13.44
C ILE A 661 -17.50 -10.19 -13.57
N ARG A 662 -17.12 -8.98 -14.02
CA ARG A 662 -18.06 -7.86 -14.24
C ARG A 662 -18.62 -7.80 -15.64
N LYS A 663 -18.14 -8.68 -16.53
CA LYS A 663 -18.58 -8.81 -17.92
C LYS A 663 -18.41 -7.53 -18.76
N VAL A 664 -17.28 -6.85 -18.58
CA VAL A 664 -16.98 -5.56 -19.24
C VAL A 664 -15.68 -5.57 -20.02
N ALA A 665 -15.61 -4.73 -21.06
CA ALA A 665 -14.41 -4.46 -21.83
C ALA A 665 -14.25 -2.95 -22.10
N CYS A 666 -13.03 -2.45 -22.03
CA CYS A 666 -12.64 -1.10 -22.38
C CYS A 666 -11.63 -1.16 -23.52
N VAL A 667 -11.92 -0.51 -24.63
CA VAL A 667 -11.06 -0.43 -25.81
C VAL A 667 -10.46 0.97 -25.89
N LEU A 668 -9.14 1.04 -26.08
CA LEU A 668 -8.38 2.28 -26.27
C LEU A 668 -7.88 2.34 -27.71
N SER A 669 -8.04 3.50 -28.35
CA SER A 669 -7.58 3.70 -29.72
C SER A 669 -6.07 3.97 -29.80
N ALA A 670 -5.51 3.84 -31.01
CA ALA A 670 -4.09 4.09 -31.30
C ALA A 670 -3.60 5.51 -30.94
N ASN A 671 -4.50 6.50 -30.82
CA ASN A 671 -4.13 7.85 -30.38
C ASN A 671 -3.97 7.97 -28.85
N LEU A 672 -4.20 6.88 -28.11
CA LEU A 672 -4.14 6.78 -26.64
C LEU A 672 -5.10 7.71 -25.89
N ARG A 673 -6.09 8.31 -26.55
CA ARG A 673 -7.02 9.28 -25.95
C ARG A 673 -8.49 8.89 -26.10
N HIS A 674 -8.84 8.18 -27.18
CA HIS A 674 -10.21 7.78 -27.46
C HIS A 674 -10.51 6.41 -26.81
N ILE A 675 -11.48 6.38 -25.92
CA ILE A 675 -11.92 5.17 -25.19
C ILE A 675 -13.37 4.85 -25.54
N ARG A 676 -13.65 3.55 -25.74
CA ARG A 676 -15.00 3.00 -25.77
C ARG A 676 -15.13 1.86 -24.77
N VAL A 677 -16.26 1.79 -24.09
CA VAL A 677 -16.54 0.77 -23.09
C VAL A 677 -17.77 -0.02 -23.48
N PHE A 678 -17.65 -1.33 -23.33
CA PHE A 678 -18.62 -2.33 -23.74
C PHE A 678 -19.01 -3.22 -22.56
N GLU A 679 -20.28 -3.55 -22.52
CA GLU A 679 -20.83 -4.68 -21.77
C GLU A 679 -20.85 -5.89 -22.70
N MET A 680 -20.21 -6.96 -22.25
CA MET A 680 -19.88 -8.13 -23.08
C MET A 680 -20.93 -9.22 -22.98
N ASP A 681 -21.88 -9.10 -22.06
CA ASP A 681 -23.00 -10.01 -21.90
C ASP A 681 -24.28 -9.20 -21.93
N VAL A 682 -25.01 -9.34 -23.02
CA VAL A 682 -26.28 -8.68 -23.24
C VAL A 682 -27.30 -9.81 -23.19
N GLU A 683 -27.98 -9.95 -22.07
CA GLU A 683 -29.23 -10.71 -22.06
C GLU A 683 -30.16 -10.01 -23.07
N ASP A 684 -30.83 -10.78 -23.93
CA ASP A 684 -31.79 -10.26 -24.92
C ASP A 684 -32.93 -9.56 -24.14
N GLU A 685 -32.73 -8.29 -23.76
CA GLU A 685 -33.81 -7.42 -23.31
C GLU A 685 -34.75 -7.27 -24.51
N ASP A 686 -35.91 -7.88 -24.36
CA ASP A 686 -36.96 -8.06 -25.36
C ASP A 686 -37.15 -6.84 -26.28
N GLU A 687 -37.39 -7.15 -27.55
CA GLU A 687 -37.95 -6.24 -28.54
C GLU A 687 -39.24 -5.58 -28.02
N GLU A 688 -39.14 -4.42 -27.39
CA GLU A 688 -40.25 -3.47 -27.31
C GLU A 688 -39.77 -2.06 -27.64
N GLY A 689 -40.21 -1.56 -28.82
CA GLY A 689 -40.17 -0.13 -29.11
C GLY A 689 -39.52 0.31 -30.42
N ALA A 690 -39.62 -0.47 -31.50
CA ALA A 690 -39.64 0.15 -32.83
C ALA A 690 -40.97 0.90 -32.99
N ASP A 691 -41.00 2.17 -32.57
CA ASP A 691 -41.79 3.27 -33.17
C ASP A 691 -41.81 4.49 -32.23
N SER A 692 -40.90 5.45 -32.44
CA SER A 692 -41.16 6.89 -32.23
C SER A 692 -40.02 7.75 -32.78
N GLN A 693 -39.84 7.72 -34.09
CA GLN A 693 -39.34 8.90 -34.81
C GLN A 693 -40.54 9.63 -35.42
N ASN A 694 -40.87 10.80 -34.89
CA ASN A 694 -41.23 12.01 -35.64
C ASN A 694 -41.90 13.04 -34.71
N ASN A 695 -41.17 14.13 -34.41
CA ASN A 695 -41.63 15.50 -34.61
C ASN A 695 -40.59 16.48 -34.06
N SER A 696 -39.73 17.00 -34.94
CA SER A 696 -38.99 18.24 -34.71
C SER A 696 -38.86 19.03 -36.01
N ALA A 697 -39.70 20.06 -36.13
CA ALA A 697 -39.65 21.23 -37.03
C ALA A 697 -41.03 21.90 -36.86
N ASP A 698 -41.26 23.18 -36.62
CA ASP A 698 -40.47 24.41 -36.57
C ASP A 698 -41.31 25.41 -35.76
N GLN A 699 -40.71 26.38 -35.08
CA GLN A 699 -40.90 27.82 -35.35
C GLN A 699 -40.39 28.69 -34.20
N GLU A 700 -39.34 29.44 -34.56
CA GLU A 700 -38.92 30.70 -33.94
C GLU A 700 -40.06 31.74 -33.98
N GLY A 701 -40.05 32.66 -33.00
CA GLY A 701 -40.90 33.84 -33.03
C GLY A 701 -40.84 34.65 -31.73
N LEU A 702 -39.92 35.61 -31.70
CA LEU A 702 -39.91 36.86 -30.92
C LEU A 702 -41.35 37.43 -30.70
N ASP A 703 -41.70 38.20 -29.66
CA ASP A 703 -40.99 39.35 -29.10
C ASP A 703 -41.77 39.92 -27.86
N THR A 704 -41.04 40.61 -26.97
CA THR A 704 -41.41 41.87 -26.28
C THR A 704 -42.49 41.95 -25.17
N THR A 705 -41.99 42.43 -24.01
CA THR A 705 -42.35 43.69 -23.29
C THR A 705 -43.23 43.73 -22.02
N MET A 706 -42.65 44.46 -21.05
CA MET A 706 -43.24 45.42 -20.08
C MET A 706 -43.64 44.86 -18.70
N THR A 707 -42.82 45.10 -17.65
CA THR A 707 -42.90 46.20 -16.64
C THR A 707 -44.17 46.11 -15.77
N SER A 708 -44.21 46.36 -14.46
CA SER A 708 -43.31 46.91 -13.44
C SER A 708 -44.09 46.88 -12.10
N GLN A 709 -43.45 47.35 -11.02
CA GLN A 709 -44.00 47.70 -9.69
C GLN A 709 -44.14 46.52 -8.72
N GLY A 710 -43.62 46.56 -7.49
CA GLY A 710 -42.93 47.61 -6.75
C GLY A 710 -43.29 47.50 -5.26
N GLN A 711 -42.30 47.80 -4.40
CA GLN A 711 -42.40 48.16 -2.97
C GLN A 711 -42.67 47.00 -1.98
N GLY A 712 -42.00 46.90 -0.83
CA GLY A 712 -41.03 47.80 -0.21
C GLY A 712 -40.39 47.21 1.06
N GLU A 713 -39.29 47.87 1.45
CA GLU A 713 -38.81 48.22 2.82
C GLU A 713 -38.51 47.06 3.82
N GLU A 714 -37.22 46.80 4.09
CA GLU A 714 -36.38 47.34 5.21
C GLU A 714 -36.54 46.49 6.50
N SER A 715 -35.55 45.66 6.90
CA SER A 715 -34.36 45.99 7.73
C SER A 715 -34.76 46.37 9.17
N VAL A 716 -34.26 45.86 10.29
CA VAL A 716 -32.91 45.54 10.78
C VAL A 716 -33.08 44.78 12.14
N GLU A 717 -32.04 44.02 12.53
CA GLU A 717 -31.44 43.69 13.85
C GLU A 717 -32.12 44.27 15.14
N ALA A 718 -31.99 43.76 16.37
CA ALA A 718 -30.87 43.10 17.07
C ALA A 718 -31.35 42.55 18.44
N GLU A 719 -30.59 41.59 18.97
CA GLU A 719 -30.11 41.39 20.36
C GLU A 719 -30.96 41.69 21.62
N GLY A 720 -30.83 40.80 22.61
CA GLY A 720 -31.14 41.09 24.02
C GLY A 720 -31.07 39.86 24.94
N GLU A 721 -30.18 39.92 25.93
CA GLU A 721 -29.65 38.84 26.79
C GLU A 721 -30.51 38.42 28.01
N ALA A 722 -30.07 37.31 28.63
CA ALA A 722 -29.84 37.09 30.08
C ALA A 722 -30.91 36.45 31.02
N GLY A 723 -30.40 35.59 31.93
CA GLY A 723 -30.90 35.34 33.29
C GLY A 723 -31.45 33.93 33.56
N GLU A 724 -30.64 32.94 33.98
CA GLU A 724 -30.29 32.53 35.37
C GLU A 724 -31.41 31.93 36.28
N GLN A 725 -31.17 30.65 36.62
CA GLN A 725 -31.17 30.00 37.95
C GLN A 725 -32.45 29.75 38.80
N ARG A 726 -32.41 28.53 39.38
CA ARG A 726 -32.80 28.05 40.74
C ARG A 726 -34.15 27.34 40.99
N GLY A 727 -34.02 26.19 41.69
CA GLY A 727 -35.03 25.61 42.59
C GLY A 727 -35.33 24.12 42.32
N ASP A 728 -34.54 23.15 42.80
CA ASP A 728 -34.68 22.41 44.09
C ASP A 728 -35.97 21.55 44.19
N GLY A 729 -35.99 20.26 44.54
CA GLY A 729 -34.94 19.33 44.97
C GLY A 729 -35.50 17.93 45.30
N PHE A 730 -34.57 16.99 45.58
CA PHE A 730 -34.58 15.92 46.61
C PHE A 730 -35.73 14.87 46.62
N GLN A 731 -35.57 13.56 46.85
CA GLN A 731 -34.54 12.73 47.53
C GLN A 731 -34.95 11.24 47.37
N LYS A 732 -34.01 10.32 47.17
CA LYS A 732 -33.84 9.12 48.03
C LYS A 732 -32.65 8.25 47.62
N THR A 733 -32.01 7.76 48.67
CA THR A 733 -30.67 7.22 48.87
C THR A 733 -30.56 5.71 48.66
N GLU A 734 -29.37 5.28 48.25
CA GLU A 734 -28.81 3.93 48.45
C GLU A 734 -28.45 3.68 49.92
N GLU A 735 -28.41 2.41 50.34
CA GLU A 735 -27.44 1.92 51.32
C GLU A 735 -27.19 0.40 51.19
N HIS A 736 -25.95 0.02 51.51
CA HIS A 736 -25.19 -1.22 51.31
C HIS A 736 -25.52 -2.40 52.26
N LEU A 737 -24.99 -3.60 51.92
CA LEU A 737 -24.25 -4.60 52.76
C LEU A 737 -24.16 -5.94 51.97
N GLU A 738 -23.00 -6.37 51.44
CA GLU A 738 -21.90 -7.19 52.03
C GLU A 738 -22.13 -8.72 52.22
N SER A 739 -21.18 -9.49 51.64
CA SER A 739 -20.50 -10.73 52.08
C SER A 739 -21.15 -12.14 52.07
N GLU A 740 -20.37 -13.08 51.48
CA GLU A 740 -20.13 -14.53 51.82
C GLU A 740 -21.34 -15.50 51.73
N GLU A 741 -21.25 -16.77 51.33
CA GLU A 741 -20.27 -17.84 51.55
C GLU A 741 -20.57 -19.05 50.63
N ALA A 742 -19.73 -20.09 50.71
CA ALA A 742 -19.53 -21.21 49.79
C ALA A 742 -20.41 -22.48 50.01
N LEU A 743 -20.35 -23.40 49.02
CA LEU A 743 -20.47 -24.89 49.09
C LEU A 743 -21.83 -25.57 49.37
N GLU A 744 -22.23 -26.48 48.47
CA GLU A 744 -22.42 -27.95 48.66
C GLU A 744 -23.18 -28.54 47.44
N LEU A 745 -22.49 -29.33 46.60
CA LEU A 745 -22.49 -30.81 46.53
C LEU A 745 -23.72 -31.46 45.87
N SER A 746 -23.56 -31.86 44.60
CA SER A 746 -23.71 -33.25 44.11
C SER A 746 -23.20 -33.38 42.68
#